data_AF-A0A4R9G309-F1
#
_entry.id   AF-A0A4R9G309-F1
#
_cell.length_a   1.000
_cell.length_b   1.000
_cell.length_c   1.000
_cell.angle_alpha   90.00
_cell.angle_beta   90.00
_cell.angle_gamma   90.00
#
_symmetry.space_group_name_H-M   'P 1'
#
loop_
_entity.id
_entity.type
_entity.pdbx_description
1 polymer ?
#
loop_
_entity_poly.entity_id
_entity_poly.type
_entity_poly.pdbx_seq_one_letter_code
_entity_poly.pdbx_strand_id
1 'polypeptide(L)'
;MGRRTRTKLFLCLLLLGILAQSASSEPLPNFGLKEKEARTFFKRGLAYYNKGEFAAARENFLRSLSIKPDFVHPKFFLSETYYLSGDWQESLTELEQLESSNKLNLIRKNRLDALRYRLGGGNRKEALEYYKSILGDDLRRFRFRNPADLAVDEEGYLYVVSFDTANVVKFDANGFPVENFKGGIGRNMEGPVGISVRGKSIFIADYAGDKIYEFDTKGTFINRFGSTGKEPGQFHGPSGLYFTKEGFLYVSDMGNNRIQKLSREGELLQEIGVGVLKQPAGIKVNNRGEIYVADRGNHRLVVFDSEGNYLKEITNSSFKKPRNISIRENKIFVADEAAGLFAYDSIAKTWSSFENFRDSKNTVRNFDQSFSVAFDYTGSMFVADFNRHRIEAFAPKGQLSSNLDLIVERVIHSDYPDISLVVHAKDRHGVPVKAIPRNSFRVYEMDNLAPLIGLTDMKKFNNRISVSIVAENSSLVSESYPTIEKALKPFLSEIRVDDKIQLLRSGRDTQTAYPFGKSMYDILKAIRSFVPEEDSQIGKSLQKGITDLLDSLGPRAVIAVVSGKDSKAAFTQFSPTKIIRFAVAHDIPIYFLCLGENGESVSVYKEIAEKTGGKFLTIPAGGTEKNLRSWIDAKKDRRYLLSFKSRINSEGGDVYVPVVVEAIFRNSNGKAETGFFSP
;
A
#
# COMPACT_ATOMS: atom_id res chain seq x y z
N MET A 1 26.59 24.49 -75.09
CA MET A 1 28.02 24.86 -75.11
C MET A 1 28.31 25.56 -73.78
N GLY A 2 29.22 25.21 -72.88
CA GLY A 2 30.30 24.24 -72.80
C GLY A 2 31.26 24.73 -71.70
N ARG A 3 31.89 23.81 -70.95
CA ARG A 3 32.97 23.95 -69.94
C ARG A 3 32.52 24.34 -68.51
N ARG A 4 32.58 23.44 -67.51
CA ARG A 4 33.73 22.82 -66.76
C ARG A 4 34.50 23.80 -65.87
N THR A 5 34.33 23.66 -64.55
CA THR A 5 35.36 23.44 -63.48
C THR A 5 34.64 23.37 -62.10
N ARG A 6 34.55 22.22 -61.41
CA ARG A 6 35.49 21.66 -60.38
C ARG A 6 35.56 22.54 -59.11
N THR A 7 35.50 22.11 -57.84
CA THR A 7 35.37 20.87 -57.02
C THR A 7 35.31 21.41 -55.55
N LYS A 8 34.67 20.85 -54.50
CA LYS A 8 35.03 19.68 -53.67
C LYS A 8 34.06 19.60 -52.48
N LEU A 9 33.45 18.45 -52.23
CA LEU A 9 33.21 17.96 -50.87
C LEU A 9 33.63 16.49 -50.85
N PHE A 10 34.55 16.18 -49.95
CA PHE A 10 35.16 14.87 -49.77
C PHE A 10 34.19 14.00 -48.95
N LEU A 11 33.69 12.91 -49.55
CA LEU A 11 33.01 11.82 -48.86
C LEU A 11 33.94 10.61 -48.92
N CYS A 12 34.60 10.27 -47.81
CA CYS A 12 35.31 9.00 -47.69
C CYS A 12 34.30 7.89 -47.35
N LEU A 13 33.97 7.09 -48.34
CA LEU A 13 33.43 5.74 -48.18
C LEU A 13 34.54 4.82 -47.65
N LEU A 14 34.25 4.06 -46.60
CA LEU A 14 35.00 2.86 -46.24
C LEU A 14 34.01 1.68 -46.30
N LEU A 15 34.06 0.97 -47.43
CA LEU A 15 33.50 -0.37 -47.61
C LEU A 15 34.34 -1.34 -46.78
N LEU A 16 33.69 -2.10 -45.89
CA LEU A 16 34.20 -3.37 -45.39
C LEU A 16 33.20 -4.45 -45.81
N GLY A 17 33.70 -5.36 -46.63
CA GLY A 17 32.96 -6.43 -47.28
C GLY A 17 32.37 -7.42 -46.28
N ILE A 18 31.11 -7.75 -46.51
CA ILE A 18 30.40 -8.87 -45.91
C ILE A 18 30.91 -10.13 -46.59
N LEU A 19 31.73 -10.91 -45.90
CA LEU A 19 31.96 -12.31 -46.26
C LEU A 19 30.81 -13.12 -45.68
N ALA A 20 29.94 -13.61 -46.58
CA ALA A 20 28.96 -14.64 -46.26
C ALA A 20 29.70 -15.92 -45.88
N GLN A 21 29.68 -16.28 -44.58
CA GLN A 21 29.98 -17.64 -44.16
C GLN A 21 28.71 -18.47 -44.26
N SER A 22 28.74 -19.41 -45.19
CA SER A 22 27.81 -20.53 -45.32
C SER A 22 27.74 -21.32 -44.02
N ALA A 23 26.51 -21.68 -43.63
CA ALA A 23 26.22 -22.57 -42.52
C ALA A 23 27.00 -23.90 -42.63
N SER A 24 28.02 -24.06 -41.79
CA SER A 24 28.39 -25.37 -41.28
C SER A 24 27.53 -25.63 -40.05
N SER A 25 26.68 -26.64 -40.12
CA SER A 25 25.99 -27.17 -38.94
C SER A 25 27.04 -27.66 -37.95
N GLU A 26 27.40 -26.83 -36.97
CA GLU A 26 27.99 -27.36 -35.76
C GLU A 26 26.97 -28.33 -35.15
N PRO A 27 27.37 -29.56 -34.80
CA PRO A 27 26.49 -30.45 -34.07
C PRO A 27 26.09 -29.72 -32.79
N LEU A 28 24.78 -29.58 -32.58
CA LEU A 28 24.19 -29.10 -31.33
C LEU A 28 25.01 -29.62 -30.13
N PRO A 29 25.32 -28.80 -29.12
CA PRO A 29 25.91 -29.34 -27.91
C PRO A 29 24.98 -30.45 -27.42
N ASN A 30 25.51 -31.67 -27.35
CA ASN A 30 24.79 -32.81 -26.81
C ASN A 30 24.47 -32.47 -25.35
N PHE A 31 23.30 -31.89 -25.09
CA PHE A 31 22.79 -31.77 -23.72
C PHE A 31 22.79 -33.18 -23.15
N GLY A 32 23.51 -33.41 -22.06
CA GLY A 32 23.48 -34.70 -21.39
C GLY A 32 22.02 -35.07 -21.07
N LEU A 33 21.64 -36.35 -21.21
CA LEU A 33 20.29 -36.84 -20.89
C LEU A 33 19.77 -36.30 -19.54
N LYS A 34 20.66 -36.22 -18.54
CA LYS A 34 20.38 -35.65 -17.21
C LYS A 34 19.95 -34.19 -17.22
N GLU A 35 20.49 -33.36 -18.11
CA GLU A 35 20.13 -31.94 -18.20
C GLU A 35 18.74 -31.74 -18.82
N LYS A 36 18.40 -32.53 -19.85
CA LYS A 36 17.05 -32.54 -20.43
C LYS A 36 16.00 -33.00 -19.40
N GLU A 37 16.34 -34.03 -18.61
CA GLU A 37 15.48 -34.53 -17.55
C GLU A 37 15.29 -33.51 -16.43
N ALA A 38 16.37 -32.90 -15.93
CA ALA A 38 16.30 -31.84 -14.92
C ALA A 38 15.46 -30.64 -15.42
N ARG A 39 15.65 -30.21 -16.68
CA ARG A 39 14.85 -29.14 -17.30
C ARG A 39 13.36 -29.47 -17.35
N THR A 40 12.99 -30.73 -17.56
CA THR A 40 11.58 -31.17 -17.57
C THR A 40 10.93 -30.97 -16.20
N PHE A 41 11.63 -31.38 -15.13
CA PHE A 41 11.16 -31.13 -13.77
C PHE A 41 11.14 -29.63 -13.44
N PHE A 42 12.13 -28.86 -13.88
CA PHE A 42 12.12 -27.40 -13.72
C PHE A 42 10.90 -26.75 -14.39
N LYS A 43 10.58 -27.12 -15.64
CA LYS A 43 9.41 -26.62 -16.38
C LYS A 43 8.10 -26.93 -15.63
N ARG A 44 7.95 -28.18 -15.16
CA ARG A 44 6.77 -28.58 -14.35
C ARG A 44 6.69 -27.82 -13.04
N GLY A 45 7.81 -27.66 -12.35
CA GLY A 45 7.89 -26.90 -11.11
C GLY A 45 7.48 -25.44 -11.31
N LEU A 46 7.93 -24.80 -12.40
CA LEU A 46 7.56 -23.43 -12.72
C LEU A 46 6.07 -23.29 -13.07
N ALA A 47 5.49 -24.28 -13.75
CA ALA A 47 4.05 -24.32 -14.03
C ALA A 47 3.23 -24.39 -12.72
N TYR A 48 3.62 -25.25 -11.77
CA TYR A 48 2.98 -25.33 -10.45
C TYR A 48 3.18 -24.05 -9.62
N TYR A 49 4.39 -23.48 -9.65
CA TYR A 49 4.71 -22.22 -8.98
C TYR A 49 3.77 -21.09 -9.43
N ASN A 50 3.59 -20.93 -10.75
CA ASN A 50 2.72 -19.90 -11.33
C ASN A 50 1.22 -20.11 -11.04
N LYS A 51 0.82 -21.34 -10.67
CA LYS A 51 -0.54 -21.67 -10.19
C LYS A 51 -0.71 -21.52 -8.67
N GLY A 52 0.35 -21.15 -7.94
CA GLY A 52 0.33 -21.11 -6.47
C GLY A 52 0.37 -22.50 -5.80
N GLU A 53 0.64 -23.57 -6.56
CA GLU A 53 0.73 -24.95 -6.08
C GLU A 53 2.14 -25.21 -5.51
N PHE A 54 2.52 -24.47 -4.46
CA PHE A 54 3.89 -24.42 -3.95
C PHE A 54 4.46 -25.77 -3.48
N ALA A 55 3.63 -26.68 -2.97
CA ALA A 55 4.08 -28.02 -2.58
C ALA A 55 4.54 -28.84 -3.79
N ALA A 56 3.76 -28.84 -4.87
CA ALA A 56 4.10 -29.54 -6.10
C ALA A 56 5.27 -28.86 -6.82
N ALA A 57 5.34 -27.52 -6.78
CA ALA A 57 6.48 -26.77 -7.31
C ALA A 57 7.79 -27.17 -6.62
N ARG A 58 7.80 -27.16 -5.28
CA ARG A 58 8.96 -27.57 -4.45
C ARG A 58 9.44 -28.97 -4.79
N GLU A 59 8.53 -29.94 -4.86
CA GLU A 59 8.87 -31.32 -5.19
C GLU A 59 9.57 -31.41 -6.55
N ASN A 60 9.04 -30.73 -7.56
CA ASN A 60 9.62 -30.71 -8.90
C ASN A 60 10.99 -30.00 -8.92
N PHE A 61 11.17 -28.90 -8.20
CA PHE A 61 12.48 -28.24 -8.10
C PHE A 61 13.52 -29.11 -7.39
N LEU A 62 13.15 -29.78 -6.30
CA LEU A 62 14.04 -30.72 -5.60
C LEU A 62 14.43 -31.90 -6.50
N ARG A 63 13.49 -32.48 -7.26
CA ARG A 63 13.78 -33.52 -8.26
C ARG A 63 14.71 -33.03 -9.37
N SER A 64 14.53 -31.78 -9.83
CA SER A 64 15.46 -31.18 -10.78
C SER A 64 16.86 -31.06 -10.20
N LEU A 65 16.99 -30.65 -8.94
CA LEU A 65 18.27 -30.48 -8.25
C LEU A 65 18.93 -31.80 -7.87
N SER A 66 18.17 -32.86 -7.60
CA SER A 66 18.75 -34.20 -7.37
C SER A 66 19.41 -34.77 -8.63
N ILE A 67 18.90 -34.40 -9.81
CA ILE A 67 19.49 -34.80 -11.10
C ILE A 67 20.69 -33.91 -11.45
N LYS A 68 20.55 -32.60 -11.24
CA LYS A 68 21.58 -31.59 -11.54
C LYS A 68 21.72 -30.58 -10.38
N PRO A 69 22.58 -30.85 -9.36
CA PRO A 69 22.69 -30.00 -8.17
C PRO A 69 23.22 -28.58 -8.42
N ASP A 70 23.96 -28.38 -9.51
CA ASP A 70 24.52 -27.09 -9.90
C ASP A 70 23.53 -26.21 -10.70
N PHE A 71 22.31 -26.70 -10.95
CA PHE A 71 21.29 -26.00 -11.73
C PHE A 71 20.70 -24.81 -10.95
N VAL A 72 21.12 -23.61 -11.33
CA VAL A 72 20.86 -22.37 -10.58
C VAL A 72 19.38 -21.98 -10.56
N HIS A 73 18.68 -22.09 -11.69
CA HIS A 73 17.30 -21.61 -11.82
C HIS A 73 16.33 -22.37 -10.89
N PRO A 74 16.27 -23.72 -10.87
CA PRO A 74 15.43 -24.45 -9.92
C PRO A 74 15.73 -24.11 -8.47
N LYS A 75 17.01 -23.88 -8.10
CA LYS A 75 17.39 -23.53 -6.73
C LYS A 75 16.87 -22.15 -6.32
N PHE A 76 16.96 -21.16 -7.21
CA PHE A 76 16.36 -19.86 -6.98
C PHE A 76 14.82 -19.93 -6.89
N PHE A 77 14.15 -20.66 -7.79
CA PHE A 77 12.70 -20.82 -7.69
C PHE A 77 12.26 -21.65 -6.48
N LEU A 78 13.11 -22.57 -6.00
CA LEU A 78 12.90 -23.26 -4.74
C LEU A 78 12.94 -22.28 -3.56
N SER A 79 13.90 -21.35 -3.51
CA SER A 79 13.93 -20.31 -2.48
C SER A 79 12.69 -19.41 -2.56
N GLU A 80 12.30 -18.97 -3.76
CA GLU A 80 11.09 -18.15 -3.93
C GLU A 80 9.80 -18.92 -3.58
N THR A 81 9.77 -20.24 -3.80
CA THR A 81 8.66 -21.10 -3.37
C THR A 81 8.55 -21.13 -1.86
N TYR A 82 9.66 -21.29 -1.14
CA TYR A 82 9.68 -21.21 0.31
C TYR A 82 9.30 -19.81 0.83
N TYR A 83 9.76 -18.76 0.15
CA TYR A 83 9.40 -17.39 0.50
C TYR A 83 7.88 -17.17 0.45
N LEU A 84 7.25 -17.56 -0.68
CA LEU A 84 5.80 -17.41 -0.88
C LEU A 84 4.99 -18.37 -0.01
N SER A 85 5.51 -19.55 0.34
CA SER A 85 4.84 -20.47 1.28
C SER A 85 4.96 -20.06 2.75
N GLY A 86 5.69 -18.99 3.07
CA GLY A 86 5.94 -18.54 4.44
C GLY A 86 7.06 -19.30 5.15
N ASP A 87 7.76 -20.19 4.47
CA ASP A 87 8.89 -20.98 4.95
C ASP A 87 10.20 -20.14 4.85
N TRP A 88 10.22 -18.98 5.49
CA TRP A 88 11.26 -17.95 5.30
C TRP A 88 12.67 -18.40 5.73
N GLN A 89 12.78 -19.33 6.69
CA GLN A 89 14.07 -19.84 7.14
C GLN A 89 14.69 -20.75 6.07
N GLU A 90 13.88 -21.60 5.47
CA GLU A 90 14.25 -22.47 4.36
C GLU A 90 14.62 -21.63 3.13
N SER A 91 13.84 -20.60 2.83
CA SER A 91 14.18 -19.62 1.78
C SER A 91 15.53 -18.94 2.04
N LEU A 92 15.81 -18.57 3.29
CA LEU A 92 17.09 -17.98 3.68
C LEU A 92 18.24 -18.97 3.42
N THR A 93 18.10 -20.22 3.88
CA THR A 93 19.11 -21.27 3.71
C THR A 93 19.42 -21.54 2.23
N GLU A 94 18.42 -21.62 1.36
CA GLU A 94 18.65 -21.84 -0.08
C GLU A 94 19.44 -20.69 -0.74
N LEU A 95 19.15 -19.45 -0.34
CA LEU A 95 19.88 -18.26 -0.82
C LEU A 95 21.31 -18.21 -0.27
N GLU A 96 21.53 -18.54 1.01
CA GLU A 96 22.88 -18.58 1.59
C GLU A 96 23.77 -19.65 0.92
N GLN A 97 23.18 -20.78 0.51
CA GLN A 97 23.91 -21.78 -0.28
C GLN A 97 24.24 -21.28 -1.70
N LEU A 98 23.39 -20.45 -2.30
CA LEU A 98 23.71 -19.78 -3.57
C LEU A 98 24.82 -18.74 -3.38
N GLU A 99 24.82 -18.02 -2.25
CA GLU A 99 25.85 -17.03 -1.87
C GLU A 99 27.22 -17.72 -1.72
N SER A 100 27.30 -18.81 -0.95
CA SER A 100 28.54 -19.54 -0.72
C SER A 100 29.14 -20.16 -1.99
N SER A 101 28.30 -20.44 -2.99
CA SER A 101 28.74 -20.91 -4.31
C SER A 101 29.12 -19.78 -5.29
N ASN A 102 29.05 -18.51 -4.87
CA ASN A 102 29.27 -17.31 -5.69
C ASN A 102 28.37 -17.25 -6.96
N LYS A 103 27.15 -17.82 -6.87
CA LYS A 103 26.16 -17.89 -7.97
C LYS A 103 25.01 -16.89 -7.79
N LEU A 104 25.21 -15.91 -6.93
CA LEU A 104 24.17 -15.00 -6.46
C LEU A 104 24.38 -13.62 -7.07
N ASN A 105 23.48 -13.21 -7.96
CA ASN A 105 23.51 -11.87 -8.54
C ASN A 105 22.95 -10.82 -7.56
N LEU A 106 23.06 -9.55 -7.92
CA LEU A 106 22.64 -8.44 -7.05
C LEU A 106 21.15 -8.53 -6.64
N ILE A 107 20.27 -8.99 -7.53
CA ILE A 107 18.82 -9.07 -7.25
C ILE A 107 18.55 -10.08 -6.15
N ARG A 108 19.12 -11.28 -6.27
CA ARG A 108 19.00 -12.34 -5.27
C ARG A 108 19.66 -11.93 -3.95
N LYS A 109 20.72 -11.12 -3.99
CA LYS A 109 21.44 -10.67 -2.78
C LYS A 109 20.57 -9.73 -1.97
N ASN A 110 19.86 -8.83 -2.65
CA ASN A 110 18.90 -7.95 -2.02
C ASN A 110 17.76 -8.72 -1.33
N ARG A 111 17.28 -9.82 -1.94
CA ARG A 111 16.29 -10.73 -1.31
C ARG A 111 16.85 -11.38 -0.05
N LEU A 112 18.08 -11.89 -0.11
CA LEU A 112 18.77 -12.50 1.02
C LEU A 112 18.91 -11.51 2.19
N ASP A 113 19.38 -10.30 1.91
CA ASP A 113 19.55 -9.25 2.93
C ASP A 113 18.21 -8.79 3.52
N ALA A 114 17.14 -8.72 2.71
CA ALA A 114 15.79 -8.43 3.18
C ALA A 114 15.26 -9.51 4.14
N LEU A 115 15.51 -10.79 3.85
CA LEU A 115 15.14 -11.90 4.73
C LEU A 115 15.93 -11.89 6.04
N ARG A 116 17.25 -11.66 6.00
CA ARG A 116 18.09 -11.50 7.20
C ARG A 116 17.55 -10.39 8.10
N TYR A 117 17.21 -9.25 7.52
CA TYR A 117 16.63 -8.13 8.27
C TYR A 117 15.26 -8.46 8.88
N ARG A 118 14.38 -9.12 8.11
CA ARG A 118 13.03 -9.51 8.57
C ARG A 118 13.09 -10.50 9.72
N LEU A 119 13.96 -11.51 9.63
CA LEU A 119 14.13 -12.54 10.67
C LEU A 119 14.91 -12.00 11.89
N GLY A 120 15.79 -11.01 11.69
CA GLY A 120 16.56 -10.36 12.75
C GLY A 120 15.80 -9.32 13.59
N GLY A 121 14.51 -9.06 13.32
CA GLY A 121 13.68 -8.17 14.15
C GLY A 121 13.94 -6.67 13.96
N GLY A 122 14.29 -6.26 12.73
CA GLY A 122 14.67 -4.89 12.39
C GLY A 122 13.83 -3.77 13.04
N ASN A 123 14.53 -2.77 13.61
CA ASN A 123 13.93 -1.71 14.41
C ASN A 123 13.18 -0.69 13.53
N ARG A 124 11.94 -0.33 13.89
CA ARG A 124 11.08 0.60 13.11
C ARG A 124 11.32 2.09 13.41
N LYS A 125 12.03 2.41 14.49
CA LYS A 125 12.28 3.80 14.90
C LYS A 125 13.56 4.30 14.24
N GLU A 126 13.40 4.95 13.10
CA GLU A 126 14.52 5.53 12.36
C GLU A 126 14.38 7.05 12.31
N ALA A 127 15.52 7.74 12.42
CA ALA A 127 15.56 9.18 12.25
C ALA A 127 15.14 9.57 10.83
N LEU A 128 14.49 10.72 10.70
CA LEU A 128 14.17 11.31 9.41
C LEU A 128 15.43 11.88 8.78
N GLU A 129 15.71 11.51 7.53
CA GLU A 129 16.77 12.06 6.71
C GLU A 129 16.17 12.79 5.49
N TYR A 130 16.78 13.90 5.11
CA TYR A 130 16.37 14.65 3.92
C TYR A 130 16.63 13.83 2.66
N TYR A 131 15.70 13.82 1.70
CA TYR A 131 15.90 13.09 0.44
C TYR A 131 15.61 13.90 -0.83
N LYS A 132 14.76 14.93 -0.79
CA LYS A 132 14.41 15.69 -1.99
C LYS A 132 13.79 17.06 -1.67
N SER A 133 13.95 17.99 -2.60
CA SER A 133 13.16 19.22 -2.68
C SER A 133 12.25 19.19 -3.92
N ILE A 134 11.03 19.68 -3.79
CA ILE A 134 10.11 19.93 -4.91
C ILE A 134 10.08 21.44 -5.15
N LEU A 135 10.77 21.89 -6.19
CA LEU A 135 10.94 23.32 -6.52
C LEU A 135 9.74 23.82 -7.32
N GLY A 136 8.93 24.70 -6.74
CA GLY A 136 7.66 25.12 -7.34
C GLY A 136 7.81 25.92 -8.64
N ASP A 137 8.80 26.80 -8.73
CA ASP A 137 9.04 27.65 -9.91
C ASP A 137 9.39 26.85 -11.19
N ASP A 138 10.01 25.68 -11.01
CA ASP A 138 10.55 24.85 -12.10
C ASP A 138 9.48 24.02 -12.80
N LEU A 139 8.28 23.88 -12.21
CA LEU A 139 7.27 22.90 -12.62
C LEU A 139 6.36 23.36 -13.79
N ARG A 140 6.72 24.42 -14.51
CA ARG A 140 6.01 24.94 -15.70
C ARG A 140 4.48 25.04 -15.48
N ARG A 141 3.69 24.17 -16.13
CA ARG A 141 2.21 24.17 -16.02
C ARG A 141 1.71 23.78 -14.63
N PHE A 142 2.54 23.12 -13.82
CA PHE A 142 2.30 22.77 -12.42
C PHE A 142 3.04 23.72 -11.46
N ARG A 143 3.47 24.90 -11.94
CA ARG A 143 4.11 25.91 -11.09
C ARG A 143 3.23 26.21 -9.88
N PHE A 144 3.89 26.35 -8.75
CA PHE A 144 3.28 26.73 -7.50
C PHE A 144 4.22 27.66 -6.73
N ARG A 145 3.68 28.66 -6.02
CA ARG A 145 4.45 29.60 -5.20
C ARG A 145 3.76 29.83 -3.87
N ASN A 146 4.58 30.08 -2.85
CA ASN A 146 4.11 30.26 -1.47
C ASN A 146 3.20 29.10 -1.03
N PRO A 147 3.73 27.87 -0.97
CA PRO A 147 2.96 26.70 -0.58
C PRO A 147 2.41 26.91 0.84
N ALA A 148 1.10 27.09 0.96
CA ALA A 148 0.47 27.53 2.20
C ALA A 148 0.08 26.35 3.09
N ASP A 149 -0.37 25.24 2.51
CA ASP A 149 -0.73 24.05 3.27
C ASP A 149 -0.57 22.77 2.44
N LEU A 150 -0.41 21.66 3.17
CA LEU A 150 -0.11 20.33 2.65
C LEU A 150 -1.12 19.33 3.18
N ALA A 151 -1.60 18.45 2.29
CA ALA A 151 -2.36 17.27 2.68
C ALA A 151 -1.84 16.05 1.95
N VAL A 152 -1.96 14.88 2.58
CA VAL A 152 -1.67 13.60 1.95
C VAL A 152 -2.91 12.71 2.04
N ASP A 153 -3.27 12.06 0.94
CA ASP A 153 -4.38 11.09 0.94
C ASP A 153 -3.94 9.69 1.38
N GLU A 154 -4.90 8.78 1.55
CA GLU A 154 -4.66 7.40 2.00
C GLU A 154 -3.80 6.56 1.03
N GLU A 155 -3.67 7.03 -0.21
CA GLU A 155 -2.89 6.41 -1.28
C GLU A 155 -1.47 6.98 -1.36
N GLY A 156 -1.18 8.07 -0.63
CA GLY A 156 0.14 8.70 -0.55
C GLY A 156 0.37 9.83 -1.55
N TYR A 157 -0.68 10.33 -2.23
CA TYR A 157 -0.54 11.53 -3.06
C TYR A 157 -0.44 12.76 -2.16
N LEU A 158 0.53 13.62 -2.45
CA LEU A 158 0.71 14.90 -1.78
C LEU A 158 -0.05 15.98 -2.54
N TYR A 159 -0.82 16.79 -1.83
CA TYR A 159 -1.53 17.94 -2.36
C TYR A 159 -0.93 19.21 -1.75
N VAL A 160 -0.56 20.14 -2.61
CA VAL A 160 0.06 21.42 -2.22
C VAL A 160 -0.87 22.54 -2.61
N VAL A 161 -1.41 23.26 -1.62
CA VAL A 161 -2.12 24.51 -1.86
C VAL A 161 -1.12 25.64 -1.94
N SER A 162 -1.26 26.49 -2.94
CA SER A 162 -0.33 27.60 -3.17
C SER A 162 -1.06 28.92 -3.23
N PHE A 163 -0.61 29.82 -2.37
CA PHE A 163 -1.26 31.11 -2.13
C PHE A 163 -1.12 32.04 -3.32
N ASP A 164 0.12 32.27 -3.78
CA ASP A 164 0.43 33.25 -4.83
C ASP A 164 -0.07 32.81 -6.21
N THR A 165 0.11 31.53 -6.54
CA THR A 165 -0.35 30.97 -7.82
C THR A 165 -1.82 30.54 -7.83
N ALA A 166 -2.51 30.69 -6.69
CA ALA A 166 -3.93 30.38 -6.50
C ALA A 166 -4.36 29.02 -7.09
N ASN A 167 -3.63 27.96 -6.74
CA ASN A 167 -3.86 26.62 -7.28
C ASN A 167 -3.53 25.51 -6.26
N VAL A 168 -3.98 24.30 -6.59
CA VAL A 168 -3.60 23.08 -5.87
C VAL A 168 -2.85 22.16 -6.81
N VAL A 169 -1.65 21.73 -6.44
CA VAL A 169 -0.87 20.76 -7.23
C VAL A 169 -0.85 19.42 -6.52
N LYS A 170 -1.27 18.37 -7.24
CA LYS A 170 -1.23 16.99 -6.77
C LYS A 170 0.04 16.31 -7.28
N PHE A 171 0.78 15.67 -6.38
CA PHE A 171 1.99 14.92 -6.67
C PHE A 171 1.81 13.45 -6.36
N ASP A 172 2.39 12.58 -7.19
CA ASP A 172 2.52 11.18 -6.86
C ASP A 172 3.54 10.95 -5.74
N ALA A 173 3.65 9.70 -5.29
CA ALA A 173 4.58 9.37 -4.21
C ALA A 173 6.05 9.63 -4.56
N ASN A 174 6.43 9.73 -5.84
CA ASN A 174 7.79 10.06 -6.28
C ASN A 174 8.04 11.58 -6.37
N GLY A 175 7.02 12.38 -6.06
CA GLY A 175 7.06 13.83 -6.13
C GLY A 175 6.99 14.35 -7.56
N PHE A 176 6.45 13.57 -8.51
CA PHE A 176 6.12 14.07 -9.84
C PHE A 176 4.70 14.66 -9.84
N PRO A 177 4.48 15.84 -10.44
CA PRO A 177 3.16 16.44 -10.49
C PRO A 177 2.25 15.64 -11.44
N VAL A 178 1.03 15.37 -10.98
CA VAL A 178 0.00 14.59 -11.68
C VAL A 178 -1.13 15.51 -12.15
N GLU A 179 -1.66 16.35 -11.27
CA GLU A 179 -2.76 17.26 -11.57
C GLU A 179 -2.49 18.67 -11.05
N ASN A 180 -3.08 19.66 -11.73
CA ASN A 180 -3.08 21.06 -11.30
C ASN A 180 -4.51 21.61 -11.26
N PHE A 181 -5.03 21.80 -10.06
CA PHE A 181 -6.35 22.39 -9.85
C PHE A 181 -6.18 23.90 -9.81
N LYS A 182 -6.28 24.51 -10.97
CA LYS A 182 -6.66 25.92 -11.10
C LYS A 182 -8.16 25.90 -11.18
N GLY A 183 -8.87 26.66 -10.34
CA GLY A 183 -10.33 26.68 -10.41
C GLY A 183 -10.76 26.84 -11.88
N GLY A 184 -11.68 25.98 -12.34
CA GLY A 184 -12.02 25.85 -13.76
C GLY A 184 -12.38 27.19 -14.40
N ILE A 185 -12.45 27.22 -15.74
CA ILE A 185 -12.45 28.34 -16.72
C ILE A 185 -13.20 29.67 -16.35
N GLY A 186 -13.90 29.79 -15.21
CA GLY A 186 -14.39 31.06 -14.67
C GLY A 186 -14.43 31.21 -13.13
N ARG A 187 -13.61 30.49 -12.35
CA ARG A 187 -13.63 30.57 -10.87
C ARG A 187 -12.22 30.62 -10.28
N ASN A 188 -11.77 31.79 -9.84
CA ASN A 188 -10.46 31.94 -9.21
C ASN A 188 -10.61 31.88 -7.68
N MET A 189 -9.73 31.12 -7.04
CA MET A 189 -9.47 31.28 -5.60
C MET A 189 -8.69 32.59 -5.43
N GLU A 190 -9.00 33.37 -4.40
CA GLU A 190 -8.42 34.71 -4.20
C GLU A 190 -7.22 34.70 -3.26
N GLY A 191 -7.07 33.66 -2.44
CA GLY A 191 -5.93 33.42 -1.58
C GLY A 191 -6.08 32.11 -0.82
N PRO A 192 -5.94 30.94 -1.47
CA PRO A 192 -6.14 29.67 -0.82
C PRO A 192 -5.01 29.37 0.18
N VAL A 193 -5.35 28.99 1.41
CA VAL A 193 -4.37 28.81 2.50
C VAL A 193 -4.48 27.49 3.27
N GLY A 194 -5.57 26.74 3.14
CA GLY A 194 -5.80 25.53 3.92
C GLY A 194 -6.37 24.40 3.07
N ILE A 195 -6.00 23.16 3.39
CA ILE A 195 -6.48 21.97 2.69
C ILE A 195 -6.85 20.84 3.64
N SER A 196 -7.93 20.13 3.29
CA SER A 196 -8.25 18.84 3.89
C SER A 196 -8.66 17.84 2.81
N VAL A 197 -8.06 16.64 2.84
CA VAL A 197 -8.34 15.57 1.89
C VAL A 197 -8.83 14.34 2.65
N ARG A 198 -9.97 13.78 2.23
CA ARG A 198 -10.43 12.47 2.71
C ARG A 198 -11.33 11.81 1.68
N GLY A 199 -11.11 10.51 1.46
CA GLY A 199 -11.85 9.76 0.46
C GLY A 199 -11.67 10.37 -0.94
N LYS A 200 -12.77 10.86 -1.52
CA LYS A 200 -12.77 11.49 -2.84
C LYS A 200 -12.88 13.02 -2.79
N SER A 201 -12.98 13.63 -1.61
CA SER A 201 -13.22 15.06 -1.45
C SER A 201 -11.96 15.79 -0.99
N ILE A 202 -11.78 16.98 -1.56
CA ILE A 202 -10.71 17.93 -1.26
C ILE A 202 -11.37 19.26 -0.91
N PHE A 203 -11.26 19.68 0.35
CA PHE A 203 -11.73 20.98 0.80
C PHE A 203 -10.58 21.98 0.83
N ILE A 204 -10.83 23.18 0.32
CA ILE A 204 -9.87 24.29 0.28
C ILE A 204 -10.46 25.52 0.97
N ALA A 205 -9.72 26.10 1.90
CA ALA A 205 -10.06 27.38 2.52
C ALA A 205 -9.46 28.51 1.69
N ASP A 206 -10.34 29.32 1.08
CA ASP A 206 -9.98 30.51 0.34
C ASP A 206 -10.03 31.72 1.28
N TYR A 207 -8.85 32.07 1.82
CA TYR A 207 -8.70 33.05 2.90
C TYR A 207 -9.19 34.44 2.49
N ALA A 208 -8.80 34.91 1.30
CA ALA A 208 -9.17 36.24 0.84
C ALA A 208 -10.63 36.28 0.36
N GLY A 209 -11.13 35.16 -0.19
CA GLY A 209 -12.49 35.06 -0.72
C GLY A 209 -13.59 34.76 0.31
N ASP A 210 -13.23 34.56 1.58
CA ASP A 210 -14.11 34.14 2.70
C ASP A 210 -15.00 32.92 2.37
N LYS A 211 -14.43 31.95 1.65
CA LYS A 211 -15.16 30.80 1.10
C LYS A 211 -14.41 29.49 1.32
N ILE A 212 -15.17 28.40 1.34
CA ILE A 212 -14.66 27.04 1.25
C ILE A 212 -15.06 26.44 -0.09
N TYR A 213 -14.11 25.79 -0.77
CA TYR A 213 -14.34 25.06 -2.02
C TYR A 213 -14.19 23.55 -1.79
N GLU A 214 -15.04 22.74 -2.42
CA GLU A 214 -14.90 21.29 -2.51
C GLU A 214 -14.57 20.87 -3.95
N PHE A 215 -13.52 20.06 -4.11
CA PHE A 215 -13.14 19.41 -5.36
C PHE A 215 -13.11 17.89 -5.18
N ASP A 216 -13.22 17.15 -6.28
CA ASP A 216 -12.86 15.73 -6.29
C ASP A 216 -11.33 15.53 -6.44
N THR A 217 -10.86 14.29 -6.30
CA THR A 217 -9.43 13.96 -6.45
C THR A 217 -8.88 14.01 -7.88
N LYS A 218 -9.73 14.35 -8.86
CA LYS A 218 -9.39 14.66 -10.26
C LYS A 218 -9.39 16.17 -10.53
N GLY A 219 -9.71 17.00 -9.54
CA GLY A 219 -9.78 18.46 -9.69
C GLY A 219 -11.12 18.98 -10.21
N THR A 220 -12.14 18.13 -10.31
CA THR A 220 -13.49 18.57 -10.68
C THR A 220 -14.09 19.34 -9.51
N PHE A 221 -14.58 20.56 -9.77
CA PHE A 221 -15.32 21.33 -8.79
C PHE A 221 -16.61 20.58 -8.38
N ILE A 222 -16.86 20.46 -7.08
CA ILE A 222 -18.07 19.85 -6.52
C ILE A 222 -19.00 20.93 -5.95
N ASN A 223 -18.52 21.69 -4.95
CA ASN A 223 -19.35 22.62 -4.19
C ASN A 223 -18.54 23.84 -3.69
N ARG A 224 -19.25 24.89 -3.27
CA ARG A 224 -18.70 26.07 -2.60
C ARG A 224 -19.72 26.68 -1.67
N PHE A 225 -19.28 27.05 -0.48
CA PHE A 225 -20.10 27.74 0.52
C PHE A 225 -19.26 28.74 1.32
N GLY A 226 -19.93 29.54 2.14
CA GLY A 226 -19.34 30.66 2.86
C GLY A 226 -19.54 32.02 2.18
N SER A 227 -19.57 33.05 3.00
CA SER A 227 -19.54 34.46 2.61
C SER A 227 -18.88 35.27 3.71
N THR A 228 -18.41 36.48 3.39
CA THR A 228 -17.89 37.41 4.39
C THR A 228 -18.91 37.71 5.48
N GLY A 229 -18.50 37.63 6.75
CA GLY A 229 -19.29 38.09 7.88
C GLY A 229 -19.06 37.27 9.16
N LYS A 230 -20.00 37.37 10.10
CA LYS A 230 -19.93 36.76 11.44
C LYS A 230 -21.09 35.82 11.74
N GLU A 231 -22.11 35.78 10.89
CA GLU A 231 -23.26 34.91 11.10
C GLU A 231 -22.88 33.43 10.89
N PRO A 232 -23.75 32.48 11.28
CA PRO A 232 -23.56 31.06 11.01
C PRO A 232 -23.22 30.75 9.55
N GLY A 233 -22.13 30.00 9.33
CA GLY A 233 -21.68 29.64 7.99
C GLY A 233 -21.00 30.77 7.21
N GLN A 234 -20.91 31.98 7.77
CA GLN A 234 -20.08 33.08 7.26
C GLN A 234 -18.67 33.01 7.85
N PHE A 235 -17.70 33.55 7.12
CA PHE A 235 -16.30 33.53 7.51
C PHE A 235 -15.67 34.92 7.41
N HIS A 236 -14.56 35.07 8.13
CA HIS A 236 -13.60 36.13 7.91
C HIS A 236 -12.18 35.55 7.96
N GLY A 237 -11.56 35.35 6.80
CA GLY A 237 -10.25 34.71 6.67
C GLY A 237 -10.24 33.25 7.12
N PRO A 238 -11.05 32.35 6.53
CA PRO A 238 -10.98 30.93 6.87
C PRO A 238 -9.58 30.38 6.58
N SER A 239 -9.00 29.65 7.54
CA SER A 239 -7.57 29.29 7.49
C SER A 239 -7.33 27.78 7.50
N GLY A 240 -7.51 27.12 8.65
CA GLY A 240 -7.31 25.68 8.84
C GLY A 240 -8.57 24.87 8.59
N LEU A 241 -8.39 23.66 8.03
CA LEU A 241 -9.47 22.73 7.72
C LEU A 241 -9.19 21.33 8.29
N TYR A 242 -10.24 20.66 8.76
CA TYR A 242 -10.21 19.23 9.06
C TYR A 242 -11.55 18.56 8.71
N PHE A 243 -11.55 17.72 7.69
CA PHE A 243 -12.71 16.91 7.31
C PHE A 243 -12.65 15.53 7.98
N THR A 244 -13.70 15.17 8.72
CA THR A 244 -13.76 13.91 9.48
C THR A 244 -14.31 12.74 8.66
N LYS A 245 -14.24 11.52 9.22
CA LYS A 245 -14.71 10.30 8.54
C LYS A 245 -16.23 10.18 8.64
N GLU A 246 -16.82 10.84 9.64
CA GLU A 246 -18.24 11.00 9.89
C GLU A 246 -18.88 12.03 8.96
N GLY A 247 -18.07 12.79 8.19
CA GLY A 247 -18.57 13.78 7.24
C GLY A 247 -18.71 15.20 7.78
N PHE A 248 -18.07 15.53 8.91
CA PHE A 248 -18.05 16.89 9.45
C PHE A 248 -16.82 17.66 8.98
N LEU A 249 -16.98 18.95 8.71
CA LEU A 249 -15.86 19.85 8.38
C LEU A 249 -15.65 20.85 9.51
N TYR A 250 -14.45 20.83 10.12
CA TYR A 250 -14.01 21.87 11.04
C TYR A 250 -13.25 22.94 10.28
N VAL A 251 -13.62 24.20 10.49
CA VAL A 251 -13.03 25.37 9.84
C VAL A 251 -12.55 26.35 10.91
N SER A 252 -11.28 26.76 10.84
CA SER A 252 -10.79 27.89 11.62
C SER A 252 -11.19 29.17 10.95
N ASP A 253 -12.14 29.88 11.57
CA ASP A 253 -12.60 31.17 11.14
C ASP A 253 -11.71 32.24 11.79
N MET A 254 -10.52 32.43 11.19
CA MET A 254 -9.38 33.09 11.83
C MET A 254 -9.71 34.51 12.31
N GLY A 255 -10.32 35.31 11.44
CA GLY A 255 -10.66 36.71 11.71
C GLY A 255 -11.79 36.88 12.73
N ASN A 256 -12.65 35.86 12.88
CA ASN A 256 -13.73 35.85 13.87
C ASN A 256 -13.36 35.15 15.19
N ASN A 257 -12.12 34.66 15.31
CA ASN A 257 -11.60 34.03 16.53
C ASN A 257 -12.44 32.83 17.02
N ARG A 258 -12.92 32.00 16.10
CA ARG A 258 -13.73 30.81 16.41
C ARG A 258 -13.37 29.63 15.50
N ILE A 259 -13.79 28.44 15.91
CA ILE A 259 -13.88 27.28 15.02
C ILE A 259 -15.35 27.04 14.71
N GLN A 260 -15.68 26.76 13.44
CA GLN A 260 -17.00 26.30 13.04
C GLN A 260 -16.93 24.82 12.65
N LYS A 261 -17.81 24.00 13.24
CA LYS A 261 -18.08 22.62 12.82
C LYS A 261 -19.30 22.63 11.91
N LEU A 262 -19.11 22.16 10.69
CA LEU A 262 -20.10 22.22 9.63
C LEU A 262 -20.53 20.82 9.20
N SER A 263 -21.74 20.71 8.65
CA SER A 263 -22.11 19.59 7.79
C SER A 263 -21.26 19.58 6.52
N ARG A 264 -21.33 18.50 5.75
CA ARG A 264 -20.64 18.41 4.47
C ARG A 264 -21.12 19.48 3.48
N GLU A 265 -22.40 19.83 3.57
CA GLU A 265 -23.09 20.80 2.72
C GLU A 265 -22.77 22.25 3.10
N GLY A 266 -22.08 22.46 4.23
CA GLY A 266 -21.63 23.78 4.71
C GLY A 266 -22.55 24.41 5.76
N GLU A 267 -23.52 23.67 6.29
CA GLU A 267 -24.42 24.16 7.34
C GLU A 267 -23.73 24.17 8.69
N LEU A 268 -23.90 25.24 9.47
CA LEU A 268 -23.33 25.32 10.82
C LEU A 268 -24.00 24.32 11.75
N LEU A 269 -23.19 23.49 12.40
CA LEU A 269 -23.62 22.58 13.46
C LEU A 269 -23.21 23.08 14.85
N GLN A 270 -22.02 23.70 14.97
CA GLN A 270 -21.49 24.13 16.26
C GLN A 270 -20.38 25.17 16.11
N GLU A 271 -20.30 26.13 17.04
CA GLU A 271 -19.14 27.01 17.24
C GLU A 271 -18.31 26.55 18.44
N ILE A 272 -16.99 26.62 18.33
CA ILE A 272 -16.06 26.16 19.36
C ILE A 272 -15.00 27.23 19.62
N GLY A 273 -14.66 27.43 20.90
CA GLY A 273 -13.56 28.30 21.33
C GLY A 273 -13.83 29.80 21.26
N VAL A 274 -15.09 30.23 21.13
CA VAL A 274 -15.50 31.64 21.16
C VAL A 274 -15.04 32.28 22.49
N GLY A 275 -14.35 33.42 22.40
CA GLY A 275 -13.79 34.10 23.57
C GLY A 275 -12.53 33.46 24.19
N VAL A 276 -12.13 32.29 23.71
CA VAL A 276 -10.92 31.56 24.17
C VAL A 276 -9.80 31.65 23.15
N LEU A 277 -10.14 31.57 21.86
CA LEU A 277 -9.20 31.56 20.75
C LEU A 277 -8.88 32.98 20.27
N LYS A 278 -7.72 33.14 19.63
CA LYS A 278 -7.30 34.35 18.93
C LYS A 278 -6.55 33.99 17.65
N GLN A 279 -7.12 34.36 16.51
CA GLN A 279 -6.62 34.01 15.18
C GLN A 279 -6.31 32.50 15.04
N PRO A 280 -7.28 31.60 15.29
CA PRO A 280 -7.06 30.17 15.15
C PRO A 280 -6.62 29.82 13.72
N ALA A 281 -5.66 28.93 13.60
CA ALA A 281 -5.07 28.50 12.33
C ALA A 281 -5.28 27.00 12.11
N GLY A 282 -4.23 26.19 12.12
CA GLY A 282 -4.31 24.75 11.87
C GLY A 282 -5.17 24.00 12.88
N ILE A 283 -5.96 23.04 12.38
CA ILE A 283 -6.80 22.14 13.18
C ILE A 283 -6.45 20.69 12.85
N LYS A 284 -6.40 19.83 13.88
CA LYS A 284 -6.40 18.38 13.74
C LYS A 284 -7.29 17.73 14.80
N VAL A 285 -8.02 16.68 14.41
CA VAL A 285 -8.79 15.86 15.34
C VAL A 285 -8.17 14.46 15.40
N ASN A 286 -7.95 13.95 16.61
CA ASN A 286 -7.40 12.61 16.80
C ASN A 286 -8.51 11.55 16.89
N ASN A 287 -8.10 10.28 17.06
CA ASN A 287 -9.06 9.16 17.08
C ASN A 287 -9.99 9.14 18.30
N ARG A 288 -9.72 9.94 19.34
CA ARG A 288 -10.59 10.11 20.52
C ARG A 288 -11.60 11.25 20.36
N GLY A 289 -11.56 11.97 19.24
CA GLY A 289 -12.39 13.16 19.03
C GLY A 289 -11.81 14.44 19.62
N GLU A 290 -10.61 14.41 20.22
CA GLU A 290 -9.97 15.62 20.74
C GLU A 290 -9.53 16.54 19.60
N ILE A 291 -9.91 17.80 19.67
CA ILE A 291 -9.70 18.84 18.65
C ILE A 291 -8.50 19.70 19.07
N TYR A 292 -7.40 19.60 18.32
CA TYR A 292 -6.19 20.38 18.52
C TYR A 292 -6.19 21.58 17.58
N VAL A 293 -5.99 22.77 18.14
CA VAL A 293 -6.02 24.04 17.41
C VAL A 293 -4.73 24.81 17.65
N ALA A 294 -4.14 25.34 16.57
CA ALA A 294 -3.05 26.30 16.66
C ALA A 294 -3.65 27.67 16.94
N ASP A 295 -3.57 28.11 18.20
CA ASP A 295 -4.10 29.38 18.67
C ASP A 295 -3.07 30.49 18.40
N ARG A 296 -2.90 30.82 17.11
CA ARG A 296 -1.77 31.59 16.57
C ARG A 296 -1.55 32.92 17.29
N GLY A 297 -2.63 33.64 17.57
CA GLY A 297 -2.61 34.96 18.21
C GLY A 297 -2.30 34.93 19.71
N ASN A 298 -2.43 33.76 20.35
CA ASN A 298 -2.08 33.53 21.75
C ASN A 298 -0.80 32.68 21.93
N HIS A 299 -0.13 32.31 20.83
CA HIS A 299 1.16 31.62 20.83
C HIS A 299 1.16 30.27 21.56
N ARG A 300 0.06 29.52 21.45
CA ARG A 300 -0.13 28.22 22.10
C ARG A 300 -0.86 27.24 21.20
N LEU A 301 -0.91 25.97 21.61
CA LEU A 301 -1.94 25.04 21.13
C LEU A 301 -3.03 24.92 22.18
N VAL A 302 -4.28 24.78 21.74
CA VAL A 302 -5.43 24.50 22.59
C VAL A 302 -6.08 23.19 22.18
N VAL A 303 -6.54 22.41 23.14
CA VAL A 303 -7.23 21.14 22.92
C VAL A 303 -8.65 21.22 23.48
N PHE A 304 -9.63 20.83 22.67
CA PHE A 304 -11.03 20.67 23.05
C PHE A 304 -11.46 19.19 22.95
N ASP A 305 -12.55 18.81 23.61
CA ASP A 305 -13.21 17.51 23.37
C ASP A 305 -14.10 17.57 22.11
N SER A 306 -14.80 16.46 21.83
CA SER A 306 -15.72 16.34 20.71
C SER A 306 -16.96 17.24 20.81
N GLU A 307 -17.29 17.65 22.03
CA GLU A 307 -18.39 18.53 22.40
C GLU A 307 -17.97 20.00 22.41
N GLY A 308 -16.69 20.31 22.14
CA GLY A 308 -16.17 21.67 22.08
C GLY A 308 -15.80 22.30 23.43
N ASN A 309 -15.76 21.52 24.52
CA ASN A 309 -15.31 22.01 25.81
C ASN A 309 -13.79 22.11 25.85
N TYR A 310 -13.27 23.16 26.49
CA TYR A 310 -11.82 23.33 26.68
C TYR A 310 -11.26 22.22 27.58
N LEU A 311 -10.22 21.52 27.10
CA LEU A 311 -9.54 20.49 27.88
C LEU A 311 -8.22 20.99 28.47
N LYS A 312 -7.33 21.51 27.63
CA LYS A 312 -5.98 21.92 28.02
C LYS A 312 -5.32 22.80 26.98
N GLU A 313 -4.22 23.45 27.38
CA GLU A 313 -3.27 24.09 26.49
C GLU A 313 -1.93 23.36 26.48
N ILE A 314 -1.19 23.54 25.39
CA ILE A 314 0.18 23.07 25.23
C ILE A 314 1.01 24.28 24.80
N THR A 315 1.97 24.67 25.65
CA THR A 315 2.77 25.89 25.47
C THR A 315 4.24 25.56 25.24
N ASN A 316 4.92 26.46 24.54
CA ASN A 316 6.36 26.46 24.36
C ASN A 316 6.80 27.93 24.28
N SER A 317 7.80 28.33 25.07
CA SER A 317 8.29 29.71 25.10
C SER A 317 8.87 30.20 23.77
N SER A 318 9.27 29.27 22.89
CA SER A 318 9.76 29.56 21.55
C SER A 318 8.65 29.85 20.53
N PHE A 319 7.38 29.56 20.82
CA PHE A 319 6.28 29.86 19.90
C PHE A 319 6.13 31.37 19.67
N LYS A 320 5.89 31.71 18.41
CA LYS A 320 5.68 33.09 17.96
C LYS A 320 4.42 33.20 17.13
N LYS A 321 4.18 32.29 16.20
CA LYS A 321 2.99 32.26 15.35
C LYS A 321 2.73 30.81 14.92
N PRO A 322 2.30 29.92 15.84
CA PRO A 322 2.00 28.54 15.48
C PRO A 322 0.87 28.55 14.45
N ARG A 323 1.12 27.98 13.27
CA ARG A 323 0.22 28.09 12.12
C ARG A 323 -0.41 26.75 11.76
N ASN A 324 0.38 25.69 11.65
CA ASN A 324 -0.11 24.38 11.21
C ASN A 324 0.29 23.30 12.22
N ILE A 325 -0.58 22.29 12.35
CA ILE A 325 -0.38 21.15 13.23
C ILE A 325 -0.52 19.87 12.42
N SER A 326 0.37 18.91 12.65
CA SER A 326 0.17 17.52 12.24
C SER A 326 0.37 16.58 13.43
N ILE A 327 -0.47 15.55 13.54
CA ILE A 327 -0.38 14.55 14.61
C ILE A 327 0.01 13.23 13.98
N ARG A 328 1.07 12.61 14.52
CA ARG A 328 1.51 11.27 14.12
C ARG A 328 1.91 10.49 15.36
N GLU A 329 1.33 9.31 15.53
CA GLU A 329 1.59 8.46 16.70
C GLU A 329 1.36 9.24 18.01
N ASN A 330 2.40 9.40 18.82
CA ASN A 330 2.39 10.17 20.06
C ASN A 330 3.02 11.57 19.91
N LYS A 331 3.26 12.05 18.68
CA LYS A 331 3.93 13.33 18.41
C LYS A 331 3.01 14.34 17.74
N ILE A 332 3.14 15.58 18.16
CA ILE A 332 2.47 16.75 17.57
C ILE A 332 3.55 17.61 16.93
N PHE A 333 3.50 17.73 15.61
CA PHE A 333 4.37 18.60 14.83
C PHE A 333 3.70 19.95 14.65
N VAL A 334 4.43 21.03 14.91
CA VAL A 334 3.93 22.41 14.85
C VAL A 334 4.82 23.21 13.93
N ALA A 335 4.27 23.65 12.80
CA ALA A 335 4.91 24.63 11.94
C ALA A 335 4.54 26.03 12.45
N ASP A 336 5.53 26.73 12.98
CA ASP A 336 5.44 28.12 13.39
C ASP A 336 6.02 29.01 12.28
N GLU A 337 5.20 29.93 11.77
CA GLU A 337 5.57 30.77 10.62
C GLU A 337 6.67 31.82 10.94
N ALA A 338 7.08 31.96 12.20
CA ALA A 338 8.13 32.87 12.64
C ALA A 338 9.24 32.20 13.46
N ALA A 339 9.00 31.02 14.02
CA ALA A 339 9.97 30.31 14.87
C ALA A 339 10.44 28.95 14.33
N GLY A 340 9.89 28.48 13.21
CA GLY A 340 10.30 27.23 12.57
C GLY A 340 9.44 26.03 12.97
N LEU A 341 9.99 24.82 12.79
CA LEU A 341 9.26 23.58 13.00
C LEU A 341 9.63 22.94 14.34
N PHE A 342 8.61 22.54 15.10
CA PHE A 342 8.74 21.88 16.40
C PHE A 342 8.03 20.53 16.40
N ALA A 343 8.45 19.62 17.26
CA ALA A 343 7.71 18.41 17.60
C ALA A 343 7.62 18.26 19.12
N TYR A 344 6.42 17.96 19.60
CA TYR A 344 6.11 17.64 20.99
C TYR A 344 5.80 16.16 21.13
N ASP A 345 6.51 15.45 22.00
CA ASP A 345 6.18 14.08 22.37
C ASP A 345 5.19 14.08 23.53
N SER A 346 3.97 13.59 23.31
CA SER A 346 2.91 13.64 24.33
C SER A 346 3.10 12.66 25.47
N ILE A 347 3.99 11.66 25.32
CA ILE A 347 4.29 10.67 26.35
C ILE A 347 5.48 11.17 27.19
N ALA A 348 6.59 11.50 26.53
CA ALA A 348 7.79 11.99 27.19
C ALA A 348 7.63 13.45 27.70
N LYS A 349 6.66 14.18 27.16
CA LYS A 349 6.41 15.62 27.42
C LYS A 349 7.61 16.49 27.07
N THR A 350 8.36 16.12 26.04
CA THR A 350 9.56 16.83 25.58
C THR A 350 9.35 17.49 24.23
N TRP A 351 10.11 18.56 23.99
CA TRP A 351 10.14 19.29 22.72
C TRP A 351 11.44 19.02 21.97
N SER A 352 11.33 18.99 20.64
CA SER A 352 12.48 19.03 19.72
C SER A 352 12.21 20.06 18.62
N SER A 353 13.22 20.81 18.20
CA SER A 353 13.17 21.75 17.08
C SER A 353 13.86 21.17 15.83
N PHE A 354 13.42 21.63 14.66
CA PHE A 354 14.04 21.37 13.36
C PHE A 354 14.59 22.68 12.80
N GLU A 355 15.60 23.23 13.46
CA GLU A 355 16.19 24.54 13.09
C GLU A 355 16.89 24.48 11.73
N ASN A 356 17.62 23.40 11.49
CA ASN A 356 18.35 23.15 10.28
C ASN A 356 18.29 21.66 9.89
N PHE A 357 18.60 21.40 8.63
CA PHE A 357 18.76 20.06 8.11
C PHE A 357 19.91 20.03 7.11
N ARG A 358 20.42 18.84 6.81
CA ARG A 358 21.44 18.66 5.79
C ARG A 358 20.78 18.20 4.50
N ASP A 359 21.05 18.90 3.40
CA ASP A 359 20.56 18.48 2.08
C ASP A 359 21.32 17.27 1.53
N SER A 360 20.95 16.81 0.33
CA SER A 360 21.59 15.66 -0.33
C SER A 360 23.07 15.89 -0.69
N LYS A 361 23.55 17.13 -0.63
CA LYS A 361 24.97 17.50 -0.77
C LYS A 361 25.64 17.72 0.59
N ASN A 362 25.02 17.24 1.67
CA ASN A 362 25.46 17.39 3.05
C ASN A 362 25.58 18.86 3.52
N THR A 363 24.97 19.80 2.81
CA THR A 363 25.01 21.22 3.13
C THR A 363 23.94 21.55 4.16
N VAL A 364 24.29 22.30 5.21
CA VAL A 364 23.33 22.75 6.22
C VAL A 364 22.40 23.80 5.60
N ARG A 365 21.10 23.58 5.74
CA ARG A 365 20.02 24.44 5.25
C ARG A 365 19.09 24.79 6.39
N ASN A 366 18.53 25.98 6.31
CA ASN A 366 17.43 26.43 7.15
C ASN A 366 16.17 26.57 6.29
N PHE A 367 15.02 26.37 6.90
CA PHE A 367 13.75 26.78 6.32
C PHE A 367 13.67 28.31 6.26
N ASP A 368 13.03 28.82 5.21
CA ASP A 368 12.65 30.22 5.07
C ASP A 368 11.13 30.28 5.17
N GLN A 369 10.67 30.18 6.42
CA GLN A 369 9.28 30.12 6.85
C GLN A 369 8.60 28.75 6.59
N SER A 370 8.69 27.84 7.57
CA SER A 370 7.95 26.57 7.57
C SER A 370 6.46 26.83 7.85
N PHE A 371 5.62 26.78 6.82
CA PHE A 371 4.19 27.12 6.92
C PHE A 371 3.29 25.93 7.28
N SER A 372 3.65 24.75 6.81
CA SER A 372 2.85 23.53 6.98
C SER A 372 3.75 22.30 7.00
N VAL A 373 3.29 21.28 7.71
CA VAL A 373 3.94 19.97 7.82
C VAL A 373 2.89 18.87 7.63
N ALA A 374 3.19 17.91 6.76
CA ALA A 374 2.32 16.76 6.54
C ALA A 374 3.14 15.47 6.50
N PHE A 375 2.48 14.36 6.80
CA PHE A 375 3.06 13.02 6.74
C PHE A 375 2.21 12.12 5.88
N ASP A 376 2.85 11.13 5.28
CA ASP A 376 2.17 10.04 4.62
C ASP A 376 2.18 8.75 5.45
N TYR A 377 1.66 7.69 4.84
CA TYR A 377 1.57 6.37 5.45
C TYR A 377 2.93 5.69 5.67
N THR A 378 4.00 6.07 4.95
CA THR A 378 5.36 5.50 5.16
C THR A 378 6.13 6.23 6.26
N GLY A 379 5.65 7.40 6.69
CA GLY A 379 6.37 8.24 7.64
C GLY A 379 7.30 9.24 7.00
N SER A 380 7.23 9.42 5.68
CA SER A 380 7.88 10.57 5.07
C SER A 380 7.18 11.87 5.52
N MET A 381 7.99 12.87 5.81
CA MET A 381 7.58 14.20 6.25
C MET A 381 7.77 15.18 5.10
N PHE A 382 6.77 16.02 4.86
CA PHE A 382 6.80 17.10 3.88
C PHE A 382 6.61 18.42 4.59
N VAL A 383 7.49 19.39 4.32
CA VAL A 383 7.46 20.72 4.93
C VAL A 383 7.32 21.76 3.83
N ALA A 384 6.32 22.63 3.94
CA ALA A 384 6.14 23.76 3.05
C ALA A 384 7.08 24.90 3.45
N ASP A 385 8.07 25.18 2.60
CA ASP A 385 9.05 26.25 2.76
C ASP A 385 8.54 27.48 1.98
N PHE A 386 7.75 28.30 2.66
CA PHE A 386 6.80 29.25 2.06
C PHE A 386 7.51 30.27 1.16
N ASN A 387 8.51 30.97 1.70
CA ASN A 387 9.19 32.05 0.96
C ASN A 387 10.13 31.53 -0.11
N ARG A 388 10.54 30.25 -0.02
CA ARG A 388 11.35 29.58 -1.05
C ARG A 388 10.55 28.87 -2.12
N HIS A 389 9.22 28.95 -2.08
CA HIS A 389 8.33 28.40 -3.10
C HIS A 389 8.56 26.90 -3.36
N ARG A 390 8.80 26.12 -2.31
CA ARG A 390 9.18 24.71 -2.45
C ARG A 390 8.71 23.85 -1.29
N ILE A 391 8.71 22.54 -1.50
CA ILE A 391 8.47 21.54 -0.46
C ILE A 391 9.76 20.80 -0.16
N GLU A 392 10.12 20.71 1.11
CA GLU A 392 11.23 19.88 1.59
C GLU A 392 10.72 18.53 2.09
N ALA A 393 11.32 17.45 1.61
CA ALA A 393 10.87 16.09 1.89
C ALA A 393 11.94 15.29 2.64
N PHE A 394 11.50 14.64 3.71
CA PHE A 394 12.29 13.79 4.58
C PHE A 394 11.67 12.40 4.65
N ALA A 395 12.47 11.36 4.85
CA ALA A 395 12.00 9.99 5.00
C ALA A 395 12.80 9.26 6.07
N PRO A 396 12.23 8.22 6.70
CA PRO A 396 12.99 7.35 7.59
C PRO A 396 14.24 6.80 6.90
N LYS A 397 15.39 6.82 7.58
CA LYS A 397 16.68 6.40 7.02
C LYS A 397 16.66 5.03 6.33
N GLY A 398 16.01 4.05 6.93
CA GLY A 398 15.88 2.69 6.40
C GLY A 398 15.03 2.65 5.15
N GLN A 399 14.09 3.57 4.95
CA GLN A 399 13.39 3.70 3.67
C GLN A 399 14.36 4.10 2.55
N LEU A 400 15.24 5.07 2.81
CA LEU A 400 16.20 5.60 1.81
C LEU A 400 17.38 4.66 1.53
N SER A 401 17.78 3.89 2.54
CA SER A 401 18.91 2.97 2.45
C SER A 401 18.52 1.53 2.08
N SER A 402 17.24 1.27 1.83
CA SER A 402 16.75 -0.06 1.47
C SER A 402 16.12 -0.11 0.09
N ASN A 403 16.33 -1.25 -0.55
CA ASN A 403 15.64 -1.60 -1.78
C ASN A 403 14.20 -2.04 -1.45
N LEU A 404 13.28 -1.79 -2.38
CA LEU A 404 11.92 -2.31 -2.28
C LEU A 404 11.96 -3.84 -2.38
N ASP A 405 11.17 -4.50 -1.55
CA ASP A 405 10.92 -5.94 -1.64
C ASP A 405 9.89 -6.18 -2.75
N LEU A 406 10.39 -6.28 -3.99
CA LEU A 406 9.57 -6.56 -5.16
C LEU A 406 9.39 -8.07 -5.31
N ILE A 407 8.15 -8.51 -5.47
CA ILE A 407 7.77 -9.91 -5.53
C ILE A 407 6.96 -10.12 -6.81
N VAL A 408 7.37 -11.06 -7.65
CA VAL A 408 6.51 -11.57 -8.72
C VAL A 408 5.83 -12.83 -8.18
N GLU A 409 4.54 -12.74 -7.87
CA GLU A 409 3.80 -13.88 -7.31
C GLU A 409 3.56 -14.97 -8.37
N ARG A 410 3.46 -14.59 -9.64
CA ARG A 410 3.20 -15.50 -10.77
C ARG A 410 3.38 -14.82 -12.12
N VAL A 411 3.59 -15.67 -13.13
CA VAL A 411 3.60 -15.32 -14.55
C VAL A 411 2.43 -16.01 -15.27
N ILE A 412 1.53 -15.20 -15.83
CA ILE A 412 0.40 -15.64 -16.65
C ILE A 412 0.81 -15.50 -18.12
N HIS A 413 0.80 -16.62 -18.84
CA HIS A 413 1.24 -16.71 -20.24
C HIS A 413 0.29 -17.57 -21.09
N SER A 414 -0.96 -17.77 -20.63
CA SER A 414 -2.00 -18.50 -21.38
C SER A 414 -2.41 -17.79 -22.67
N ASP A 415 -2.28 -16.46 -22.70
CA ASP A 415 -2.65 -15.61 -23.84
C ASP A 415 -1.42 -15.22 -24.68
N TYR A 416 -0.41 -16.11 -24.74
CA TYR A 416 0.83 -15.88 -25.45
C TYR A 416 0.59 -15.37 -26.89
N PRO A 417 1.31 -14.34 -27.37
CA PRO A 417 2.53 -13.74 -26.80
C PRO A 417 2.31 -12.69 -25.71
N ASP A 418 1.08 -12.45 -25.26
CA ASP A 418 0.82 -11.51 -24.18
C ASP A 418 1.10 -12.16 -22.83
N ILE A 419 2.04 -11.57 -22.09
CA ILE A 419 2.49 -12.04 -20.78
C ILE A 419 2.03 -11.06 -19.73
N SER A 420 1.46 -11.57 -18.63
CA SER A 420 1.08 -10.76 -17.48
C SER A 420 1.76 -11.24 -16.19
N LEU A 421 2.33 -10.29 -15.45
CA LEU A 421 3.01 -10.52 -14.18
C LEU A 421 2.16 -9.97 -13.05
N VAL A 422 1.89 -10.80 -12.03
CA VAL A 422 1.26 -10.32 -10.80
C VAL A 422 2.38 -9.94 -9.83
N VAL A 423 2.50 -8.64 -9.58
CA VAL A 423 3.63 -8.06 -8.86
C VAL A 423 3.16 -7.40 -7.58
N HIS A 424 3.89 -7.62 -6.49
CA HIS A 424 3.68 -6.93 -5.22
C HIS A 424 4.96 -6.20 -4.83
N ALA A 425 4.87 -4.91 -4.54
CA ALA A 425 5.96 -4.14 -3.93
C ALA A 425 5.68 -3.93 -2.44
N LYS A 426 6.62 -4.38 -1.59
CA LYS A 426 6.61 -4.16 -0.15
C LYS A 426 7.84 -3.36 0.26
N ASP A 427 7.76 -2.65 1.39
CA ASP A 427 8.94 -2.09 2.02
C ASP A 427 9.74 -3.19 2.74
N ARG A 428 10.91 -2.85 3.29
CA ARG A 428 11.76 -3.81 4.00
C ARG A 428 11.11 -4.42 5.26
N HIS A 429 10.05 -3.80 5.78
CA HIS A 429 9.27 -4.31 6.90
C HIS A 429 8.09 -5.21 6.46
N GLY A 430 7.91 -5.41 5.15
CA GLY A 430 6.82 -6.19 4.58
C GLY A 430 5.50 -5.44 4.47
N VAL A 431 5.51 -4.11 4.60
CA VAL A 431 4.29 -3.29 4.43
C VAL A 431 4.10 -2.97 2.94
N PRO A 432 2.90 -3.14 2.37
CA PRO A 432 2.64 -2.81 0.97
C PRO A 432 2.94 -1.34 0.63
N VAL A 433 3.65 -1.13 -0.47
CA VAL A 433 3.89 0.20 -1.04
C VAL A 433 2.76 0.55 -2.01
N LYS A 434 2.10 1.68 -1.74
CA LYS A 434 0.89 2.11 -2.43
C LYS A 434 1.23 3.01 -3.61
N ALA A 435 0.34 2.99 -4.61
CA ALA A 435 0.27 3.96 -5.71
C ALA A 435 1.60 4.19 -6.46
N ILE A 436 2.36 3.13 -6.73
CA ILE A 436 3.56 3.21 -7.58
C ILE A 436 3.12 3.60 -9.00
N PRO A 437 3.61 4.73 -9.56
CA PRO A 437 3.20 5.20 -10.87
C PRO A 437 3.59 4.26 -12.02
N ARG A 438 2.84 4.31 -13.13
CA ARG A 438 3.11 3.44 -14.30
C ARG A 438 4.53 3.56 -14.86
N ASN A 439 5.00 4.79 -14.99
CA ASN A 439 6.34 5.10 -15.49
C ASN A 439 7.47 4.69 -14.53
N SER A 440 7.12 4.21 -13.33
CA SER A 440 8.06 3.74 -12.32
C SER A 440 8.27 2.21 -12.38
N PHE A 441 7.56 1.51 -13.25
CA PHE A 441 7.79 0.09 -13.55
C PHE A 441 8.54 -0.08 -14.87
N ARG A 442 9.49 -1.02 -14.88
CA ARG A 442 10.17 -1.49 -16.10
C ARG A 442 10.19 -3.02 -16.10
N VAL A 443 10.02 -3.61 -17.28
CA VAL A 443 10.10 -5.06 -17.48
C VAL A 443 11.18 -5.32 -18.53
N TYR A 444 12.04 -6.30 -18.24
CA TYR A 444 13.11 -6.72 -19.13
C TYR A 444 12.90 -8.20 -19.46
N GLU A 445 12.83 -8.52 -20.75
CA GLU A 445 12.78 -9.89 -21.29
C GLU A 445 14.15 -10.19 -21.91
N MET A 446 14.86 -11.23 -21.43
CA MET A 446 16.22 -11.52 -21.90
C MET A 446 17.14 -10.28 -21.85
N ASP A 447 17.11 -9.54 -20.73
CA ASP A 447 17.82 -8.26 -20.52
C ASP A 447 17.42 -7.10 -21.45
N ASN A 448 16.48 -7.31 -22.37
CA ASN A 448 15.97 -6.26 -23.26
C ASN A 448 14.72 -5.61 -22.67
N LEU A 449 14.66 -4.27 -22.69
CA LEU A 449 13.47 -3.55 -22.23
C LEU A 449 12.24 -3.95 -23.05
N ALA A 450 11.25 -4.53 -22.36
CA ALA A 450 9.96 -4.91 -22.90
C ALA A 450 8.93 -3.81 -22.55
N PRO A 451 8.43 -3.05 -23.54
CA PRO A 451 7.44 -2.01 -23.28
C PRO A 451 6.16 -2.59 -22.68
N LEU A 452 5.69 -1.98 -21.58
CA LEU A 452 4.42 -2.34 -20.98
C LEU A 452 3.27 -1.98 -21.91
N ILE A 453 2.50 -2.98 -22.36
CA ILE A 453 1.24 -2.78 -23.09
C ILE A 453 0.09 -2.51 -22.12
N GLY A 454 0.22 -2.91 -20.86
CA GLY A 454 -0.78 -2.67 -19.82
C GLY A 454 -0.15 -2.51 -18.43
N LEU A 455 -0.71 -1.58 -17.64
CA LEU A 455 -0.58 -1.58 -16.20
C LEU A 455 -1.98 -1.43 -15.62
N THR A 456 -2.40 -2.42 -14.84
CA THR A 456 -3.59 -2.28 -14.00
C THR A 456 -3.14 -2.26 -12.54
N ASP A 457 -3.32 -1.12 -11.86
CA ASP A 457 -3.45 -1.13 -10.41
C ASP A 457 -4.75 -1.88 -10.08
N MET A 458 -4.66 -2.84 -9.16
CA MET A 458 -5.78 -3.67 -8.74
C MET A 458 -6.92 -2.87 -8.09
N LYS A 459 -6.78 -1.54 -7.91
CA LYS A 459 -7.86 -0.60 -7.61
C LYS A 459 -9.17 -0.85 -8.34
N LYS A 460 -9.15 -1.16 -9.64
CA LYS A 460 -10.39 -1.40 -10.39
C LYS A 460 -11.14 -2.66 -9.92
N PHE A 461 -10.44 -3.58 -9.27
CA PHE A 461 -10.99 -4.80 -8.67
C PHE A 461 -11.21 -4.67 -7.16
N ASN A 462 -10.94 -3.51 -6.54
CA ASN A 462 -11.23 -3.29 -5.13
C ASN A 462 -12.72 -3.01 -4.85
N ASN A 463 -13.59 -3.15 -5.86
CA ASN A 463 -15.04 -3.07 -5.75
C ASN A 463 -15.72 -4.43 -5.48
N ARG A 464 -14.97 -5.53 -5.53
CA ARG A 464 -15.41 -6.91 -5.29
C ARG A 464 -14.59 -7.57 -4.18
N ILE A 465 -15.06 -8.68 -3.60
CA ILE A 465 -14.30 -9.48 -2.64
C ILE A 465 -14.29 -10.96 -3.02
N SER A 466 -13.27 -11.69 -2.57
CA SER A 466 -13.22 -13.15 -2.60
C SER A 466 -12.98 -13.70 -1.20
N VAL A 467 -13.89 -14.53 -0.70
CA VAL A 467 -13.86 -15.00 0.69
C VAL A 467 -13.93 -16.51 0.76
N SER A 468 -13.07 -17.10 1.59
CA SER A 468 -13.17 -18.50 1.99
C SER A 468 -13.71 -18.59 3.40
N ILE A 469 -14.95 -19.04 3.56
CA ILE A 469 -15.50 -19.39 4.87
C ILE A 469 -14.98 -20.77 5.22
N VAL A 470 -14.37 -20.92 6.40
CA VAL A 470 -13.90 -22.20 6.94
C VAL A 470 -14.70 -22.48 8.18
N ALA A 471 -15.51 -23.52 8.17
CA ALA A 471 -16.33 -23.90 9.32
C ALA A 471 -15.80 -25.20 9.94
N GLU A 472 -15.48 -25.13 11.23
CA GLU A 472 -15.16 -26.28 12.07
C GLU A 472 -16.33 -27.27 12.06
N ASN A 473 -16.03 -28.54 11.82
CA ASN A 473 -17.03 -29.60 11.78
C ASN A 473 -17.15 -30.30 13.13
N SER A 474 -17.64 -29.61 14.16
CA SER A 474 -17.81 -30.18 15.51
C SER A 474 -19.26 -30.14 15.98
N SER A 475 -19.57 -30.95 17.00
CA SER A 475 -20.92 -30.98 17.59
C SER A 475 -21.31 -29.61 18.16
N LEU A 476 -20.36 -28.89 18.76
CA LEU A 476 -20.58 -27.55 19.30
C LEU A 476 -20.98 -26.54 18.22
N VAL A 477 -20.32 -26.58 17.06
CA VAL A 477 -20.66 -25.73 15.91
C VAL A 477 -22.03 -26.11 15.35
N SER A 478 -22.30 -27.40 15.21
CA SER A 478 -23.60 -27.91 14.72
C SER A 478 -24.76 -27.50 15.64
N GLU A 479 -24.61 -27.70 16.96
CA GLU A 479 -25.61 -27.33 17.97
C GLU A 479 -25.83 -25.81 18.04
N SER A 480 -24.80 -25.02 17.74
CA SER A 480 -24.83 -23.56 17.76
C SER A 480 -25.19 -22.93 16.40
N TYR A 481 -25.69 -23.71 15.44
CA TYR A 481 -26.05 -23.22 14.10
C TYR A 481 -26.91 -21.94 14.11
N PRO A 482 -27.96 -21.78 14.95
CA PRO A 482 -28.75 -20.55 14.96
C PRO A 482 -27.93 -19.28 15.25
N THR A 483 -26.92 -19.39 16.12
CA THR A 483 -26.01 -18.28 16.45
C THR A 483 -25.09 -17.96 15.26
N ILE A 484 -24.57 -18.99 14.60
CA ILE A 484 -23.69 -18.86 13.42
C ILE A 484 -24.45 -18.24 12.25
N GLU A 485 -25.68 -18.72 11.98
CA GLU A 485 -26.55 -18.14 10.96
C GLU A 485 -26.78 -16.66 11.24
N LYS A 486 -27.13 -16.29 12.47
CA LYS A 486 -27.35 -14.89 12.86
C LYS A 486 -26.09 -14.04 12.68
N ALA A 487 -24.90 -14.60 12.91
CA ALA A 487 -23.64 -13.88 12.79
C ALA A 487 -23.19 -13.69 11.31
N LEU A 488 -23.39 -14.70 10.46
CA LEU A 488 -22.98 -14.65 9.05
C LEU A 488 -23.98 -13.96 8.14
N LYS A 489 -25.28 -14.03 8.46
CA LYS A 489 -26.36 -13.52 7.59
C LYS A 489 -26.20 -12.04 7.19
N PRO A 490 -25.81 -11.10 8.07
CA PRO A 490 -25.54 -9.72 7.66
C PRO A 490 -24.48 -9.63 6.54
N PHE A 491 -23.33 -10.28 6.73
CA PHE A 491 -22.25 -10.32 5.74
C PHE A 491 -22.70 -10.98 4.42
N LEU A 492 -23.37 -12.12 4.49
CA LEU A 492 -23.84 -12.84 3.29
C LEU A 492 -24.96 -12.10 2.54
N SER A 493 -25.71 -11.24 3.22
CA SER A 493 -26.75 -10.41 2.59
C SER A 493 -26.18 -9.23 1.79
N GLU A 494 -24.92 -8.87 2.00
CA GLU A 494 -24.22 -7.76 1.34
C GLU A 494 -23.36 -8.21 0.13
N ILE A 495 -23.50 -9.46 -0.31
CA ILE A 495 -22.78 -10.01 -1.46
C ILE A 495 -23.19 -9.28 -2.74
N ARG A 496 -22.21 -8.72 -3.45
CA ARG A 496 -22.37 -8.01 -4.72
C ARG A 496 -22.23 -8.97 -5.91
N VAL A 497 -22.59 -8.50 -7.10
CA VAL A 497 -22.56 -9.28 -8.35
C VAL A 497 -21.19 -9.90 -8.64
N ASP A 498 -20.13 -9.15 -8.36
CA ASP A 498 -18.74 -9.57 -8.61
C ASP A 498 -18.09 -10.30 -7.43
N ASP A 499 -18.76 -10.43 -6.29
CA ASP A 499 -18.19 -11.12 -5.14
C ASP A 499 -18.18 -12.64 -5.34
N LYS A 500 -17.23 -13.32 -4.69
CA LYS A 500 -17.14 -14.79 -4.69
C LYS A 500 -16.93 -15.32 -3.28
N ILE A 501 -17.73 -16.28 -2.88
CA ILE A 501 -17.61 -16.93 -1.56
C ILE A 501 -17.58 -18.44 -1.74
N GLN A 502 -16.61 -19.09 -1.11
CA GLN A 502 -16.59 -20.53 -0.94
C GLN A 502 -16.80 -20.91 0.54
N LEU A 503 -17.23 -22.15 0.77
CA LEU A 503 -17.32 -22.76 2.10
C LEU A 503 -16.48 -24.04 2.13
N LEU A 504 -15.57 -24.10 3.09
CA LEU A 504 -14.79 -25.28 3.45
C LEU A 504 -15.31 -25.85 4.76
N ARG A 505 -15.60 -27.16 4.76
CA ARG A 505 -15.88 -27.95 5.96
C ARG A 505 -14.56 -28.50 6.49
N SER A 506 -14.24 -28.18 7.74
CA SER A 506 -13.03 -28.67 8.39
C SER A 506 -13.31 -29.98 9.13
N GLY A 507 -12.90 -31.12 8.59
CA GLY A 507 -12.91 -32.42 9.28
C GLY A 507 -11.50 -32.99 9.36
N ARG A 508 -11.39 -34.33 9.41
CA ARG A 508 -10.09 -35.03 9.19
C ARG A 508 -9.47 -34.64 7.84
N ASP A 509 -10.33 -34.54 6.84
CA ASP A 509 -10.03 -33.95 5.55
C ASP A 509 -10.86 -32.70 5.32
N THR A 510 -10.22 -31.69 4.73
CA THR A 510 -10.92 -30.47 4.32
C THR A 510 -11.75 -30.77 3.07
N GLN A 511 -13.04 -30.46 3.12
CA GLN A 511 -13.95 -30.63 1.98
C GLN A 511 -14.50 -29.28 1.52
N THR A 512 -14.58 -29.07 0.21
CA THR A 512 -15.28 -27.91 -0.37
C THR A 512 -16.78 -28.17 -0.33
N ALA A 513 -17.46 -27.66 0.68
CA ALA A 513 -18.91 -27.82 0.85
C ALA A 513 -19.73 -26.91 -0.07
N TYR A 514 -19.16 -25.76 -0.45
CA TYR A 514 -19.71 -24.87 -1.47
C TYR A 514 -18.54 -24.26 -2.26
N PRO A 515 -18.44 -24.49 -3.58
CA PRO A 515 -17.40 -23.85 -4.40
C PRO A 515 -17.66 -22.35 -4.51
N PHE A 516 -16.71 -21.58 -5.04
CA PHE A 516 -16.88 -20.14 -5.22
C PHE A 516 -18.18 -19.78 -5.96
N GLY A 517 -19.10 -19.16 -5.23
CA GLY A 517 -20.41 -18.73 -5.70
C GLY A 517 -20.94 -17.56 -4.87
N LYS A 518 -22.26 -17.40 -4.82
CA LYS A 518 -22.91 -16.22 -4.21
C LYS A 518 -24.23 -16.51 -3.47
N SER A 519 -24.62 -17.77 -3.35
CA SER A 519 -25.90 -18.16 -2.76
C SER A 519 -25.81 -18.23 -1.24
N MET A 520 -26.34 -17.22 -0.55
CA MET A 520 -26.46 -17.22 0.91
C MET A 520 -27.22 -18.46 1.41
N TYR A 521 -28.32 -18.84 0.74
CA TYR A 521 -29.14 -19.99 1.11
C TYR A 521 -28.32 -21.29 1.05
N ASP A 522 -27.59 -21.53 -0.04
CA ASP A 522 -26.82 -22.78 -0.19
C ASP A 522 -25.65 -22.84 0.79
N ILE A 523 -24.99 -21.70 1.07
CA ILE A 523 -23.92 -21.63 2.06
C ILE A 523 -24.47 -21.99 3.45
N LEU A 524 -25.56 -21.36 3.90
CA LEU A 524 -26.15 -21.63 5.22
C LEU A 524 -26.72 -23.05 5.32
N LYS A 525 -27.38 -23.53 4.25
CA LYS A 525 -27.87 -24.90 4.15
C LYS A 525 -26.73 -25.91 4.24
N ALA A 526 -25.60 -25.66 3.58
CA ALA A 526 -24.42 -26.52 3.65
C ALA A 526 -23.90 -26.61 5.09
N ILE A 527 -23.71 -25.48 5.79
CA ILE A 527 -23.27 -25.46 7.20
C ILE A 527 -24.23 -26.27 8.08
N ARG A 528 -25.55 -26.09 7.93
CA ARG A 528 -26.56 -26.81 8.71
C ARG A 528 -26.52 -28.33 8.48
N SER A 529 -26.09 -28.77 7.30
CA SER A 529 -26.07 -30.18 6.89
C SER A 529 -24.82 -30.94 7.30
N PHE A 530 -23.88 -30.27 7.97
CA PHE A 530 -22.63 -30.88 8.41
C PHE A 530 -22.89 -32.00 9.42
N VAL A 531 -22.26 -33.15 9.18
CA VAL A 531 -22.22 -34.25 10.13
C VAL A 531 -20.95 -34.09 10.97
N PRO A 532 -21.05 -33.83 12.30
CA PRO A 532 -19.89 -33.57 13.15
C PRO A 532 -18.83 -34.68 13.13
N GLU A 533 -17.56 -34.29 13.24
CA GLU A 533 -16.41 -35.18 13.37
C GLU A 533 -15.51 -34.67 14.51
N GLU A 534 -15.05 -35.56 15.42
CA GLU A 534 -14.28 -35.11 16.60
C GLU A 534 -12.83 -34.69 16.29
N ASP A 535 -12.31 -35.04 15.10
CA ASP A 535 -10.92 -34.79 14.67
C ASP A 535 -10.79 -33.61 13.68
N SER A 536 -11.49 -32.50 13.90
CA SER A 536 -11.42 -31.35 12.98
C SER A 536 -9.99 -30.77 12.88
N GLN A 537 -9.46 -30.69 11.65
CA GLN A 537 -8.15 -30.11 11.35
C GLN A 537 -8.28 -28.66 10.84
N ILE A 538 -8.63 -27.73 11.73
CA ILE A 538 -8.90 -26.34 11.33
C ILE A 538 -7.68 -25.70 10.65
N GLY A 539 -6.46 -25.99 11.10
CA GLY A 539 -5.23 -25.44 10.52
C GLY A 539 -5.03 -25.84 9.06
N LYS A 540 -5.32 -27.10 8.71
CA LYS A 540 -5.30 -27.60 7.31
C LYS A 540 -6.34 -26.87 6.46
N SER A 541 -7.54 -26.67 7.00
CA SER A 541 -8.63 -26.01 6.29
C SER A 541 -8.38 -24.50 6.10
N LEU A 542 -7.76 -23.84 7.08
CA LEU A 542 -7.29 -22.45 6.96
C LEU A 542 -6.22 -22.33 5.86
N GLN A 543 -5.23 -23.23 5.86
CA GLN A 543 -4.19 -23.26 4.83
C GLN A 543 -4.81 -23.40 3.42
N LYS A 544 -5.76 -24.33 3.25
CA LYS A 544 -6.48 -24.51 1.99
C LYS A 544 -7.29 -23.26 1.60
N GLY A 545 -7.99 -22.65 2.56
CA GLY A 545 -8.77 -21.42 2.32
C GLY A 545 -7.91 -20.26 1.83
N ILE A 546 -6.67 -20.12 2.32
CA ILE A 546 -5.70 -19.14 1.81
C ILE A 546 -5.27 -19.52 0.38
N THR A 547 -4.93 -20.80 0.14
CA THR A 547 -4.49 -21.29 -1.17
C THR A 547 -5.53 -21.05 -2.26
N ASP A 548 -6.80 -21.36 -2.01
CA ASP A 548 -7.88 -21.20 -2.99
C ASP A 548 -8.11 -19.72 -3.37
N LEU A 549 -7.66 -18.78 -2.53
CA LEU A 549 -7.78 -17.35 -2.76
C LEU A 549 -6.59 -16.75 -3.52
N LEU A 550 -5.48 -17.47 -3.74
CA LEU A 550 -4.28 -16.89 -4.36
C LEU A 550 -4.54 -16.28 -5.74
N ASP A 551 -5.42 -16.93 -6.51
CA ASP A 551 -5.79 -16.57 -7.89
C ASP A 551 -6.89 -15.50 -7.95
N SER A 552 -7.52 -15.22 -6.81
CA SER A 552 -8.61 -14.25 -6.73
C SER A 552 -8.10 -12.81 -6.85
N LEU A 553 -8.91 -11.95 -7.47
CA LEU A 553 -8.64 -10.52 -7.66
C LEU A 553 -9.47 -9.70 -6.68
N GLY A 554 -8.91 -8.59 -6.19
CA GLY A 554 -9.56 -7.72 -5.20
C GLY A 554 -9.32 -8.20 -3.77
N PRO A 555 -9.92 -7.55 -2.75
CA PRO A 555 -9.80 -7.95 -1.37
C PRO A 555 -10.12 -9.43 -1.15
N ARG A 556 -9.23 -10.10 -0.41
CA ARG A 556 -9.32 -11.51 -0.09
C ARG A 556 -9.35 -11.70 1.41
N ALA A 557 -10.14 -12.65 1.90
CA ALA A 557 -10.18 -12.94 3.33
C ALA A 557 -10.60 -14.39 3.62
N VAL A 558 -10.13 -14.91 4.74
CA VAL A 558 -10.66 -16.13 5.34
C VAL A 558 -11.55 -15.75 6.52
N ILE A 559 -12.75 -16.33 6.59
CA ILE A 559 -13.63 -16.23 7.77
C ILE A 559 -13.74 -17.62 8.39
N ALA A 560 -13.15 -17.80 9.56
CA ALA A 560 -13.19 -19.04 10.31
C ALA A 560 -14.35 -19.03 11.32
N VAL A 561 -15.23 -20.03 11.26
CA VAL A 561 -16.28 -20.27 12.26
C VAL A 561 -15.82 -21.43 13.13
N VAL A 562 -15.60 -21.16 14.42
CA VAL A 562 -14.96 -22.10 15.35
C VAL A 562 -15.68 -22.11 16.71
N SER A 563 -15.56 -23.21 17.44
CA SER A 563 -16.12 -23.40 18.78
C SER A 563 -15.28 -22.77 19.87
N GLY A 564 -13.97 -22.63 19.65
CA GLY A 564 -13.00 -22.25 20.68
C GLY A 564 -12.38 -23.44 21.42
N LYS A 565 -13.04 -24.61 21.37
CA LYS A 565 -12.65 -25.83 22.10
C LYS A 565 -12.03 -26.91 21.22
N ASP A 566 -11.47 -26.51 20.07
CA ASP A 566 -10.81 -27.44 19.15
C ASP A 566 -9.80 -28.35 19.87
N SER A 567 -9.71 -29.60 19.40
CA SER A 567 -8.78 -30.58 19.93
C SER A 567 -7.32 -30.15 19.69
N LYS A 568 -6.40 -30.64 20.52
CA LYS A 568 -4.94 -30.42 20.33
C LYS A 568 -4.44 -30.83 18.94
N ALA A 569 -5.21 -31.65 18.21
CA ALA A 569 -4.89 -32.09 16.85
C ALA A 569 -5.07 -31.00 15.78
N ALA A 570 -5.83 -29.93 16.05
CA ALA A 570 -6.29 -28.93 15.07
C ALA A 570 -5.18 -28.21 14.26
N PHE A 571 -3.95 -28.17 14.80
CA PHE A 571 -2.78 -27.53 14.18
C PHE A 571 -1.59 -28.48 13.99
N THR A 572 -1.82 -29.79 14.01
CA THR A 572 -0.75 -30.80 13.88
C THR A 572 -0.10 -30.80 12.49
N GLN A 573 -0.88 -30.66 11.43
CA GLN A 573 -0.34 -30.64 10.06
C GLN A 573 0.28 -29.29 9.69
N PHE A 574 -0.32 -28.20 10.14
CA PHE A 574 0.15 -26.84 9.90
C PHE A 574 0.11 -26.06 11.21
N SER A 575 1.31 -25.67 11.69
CA SER A 575 1.41 -24.86 12.89
C SER A 575 0.80 -23.47 12.69
N PRO A 576 0.35 -22.79 13.76
CA PRO A 576 -0.19 -21.43 13.67
C PRO A 576 0.78 -20.47 13.01
N THR A 577 2.08 -20.56 13.35
CA THR A 577 3.13 -19.75 12.73
C THR A 577 3.21 -19.93 11.22
N LYS A 578 3.04 -21.16 10.71
CA LYS A 578 3.07 -21.43 9.27
C LYS A 578 1.87 -20.81 8.55
N ILE A 579 0.67 -20.94 9.13
CA ILE A 579 -0.56 -20.33 8.61
C ILE A 579 -0.42 -18.80 8.58
N ILE A 580 0.08 -18.20 9.67
CA ILE A 580 0.30 -16.75 9.78
C ILE A 580 1.25 -16.27 8.70
N ARG A 581 2.42 -16.92 8.55
CA ARG A 581 3.42 -16.51 7.55
C ARG A 581 2.89 -16.64 6.14
N PHE A 582 2.14 -17.71 5.84
CA PHE A 582 1.54 -17.91 4.52
C PHE A 582 0.46 -16.86 4.21
N ALA A 583 -0.43 -16.59 5.16
CA ALA A 583 -1.43 -15.53 5.06
C ALA A 583 -0.81 -14.14 4.88
N VAL A 584 0.24 -13.82 5.65
CA VAL A 584 0.99 -12.55 5.57
C VAL A 584 1.76 -12.40 4.26
N ALA A 585 2.33 -13.49 3.73
CA ALA A 585 3.03 -13.48 2.45
C ALA A 585 2.11 -12.99 1.31
N HIS A 586 0.83 -13.32 1.38
CA HIS A 586 -0.19 -13.01 0.38
C HIS A 586 -1.20 -11.92 0.80
N ASP A 587 -1.02 -11.30 1.97
CA ASP A 587 -1.90 -10.24 2.51
C ASP A 587 -3.37 -10.66 2.64
N ILE A 588 -3.59 -11.91 3.07
CA ILE A 588 -4.91 -12.49 3.28
C ILE A 588 -5.23 -12.49 4.80
N PRO A 589 -6.04 -11.56 5.30
CA PRO A 589 -6.47 -11.55 6.71
C PRO A 589 -7.37 -12.75 7.03
N ILE A 590 -7.25 -13.23 8.28
CA ILE A 590 -8.09 -14.29 8.83
C ILE A 590 -8.96 -13.71 9.95
N TYR A 591 -10.26 -13.77 9.76
CA TYR A 591 -11.26 -13.37 10.76
C TYR A 591 -11.79 -14.61 11.46
N PHE A 592 -11.92 -14.57 12.78
CA PHE A 592 -12.49 -15.66 13.56
C PHE A 592 -13.83 -15.23 14.16
N LEU A 593 -14.85 -16.05 13.94
CA LEU A 593 -16.14 -16.01 14.62
C LEU A 593 -16.18 -17.22 15.57
N CYS A 594 -15.93 -16.97 16.85
CA CYS A 594 -15.73 -18.00 17.86
C CYS A 594 -16.93 -18.09 18.79
N LEU A 595 -17.41 -19.29 19.13
CA LEU A 595 -18.56 -19.49 20.02
C LEU A 595 -18.25 -19.22 21.51
N GLY A 596 -16.98 -19.18 21.91
CA GLY A 596 -16.59 -18.92 23.30
C GLY A 596 -15.18 -18.33 23.47
N GLU A 597 -14.89 -17.78 24.65
CA GLU A 597 -13.63 -17.05 24.91
C GLU A 597 -12.57 -17.82 25.70
N ASN A 598 -12.95 -18.93 26.32
CA ASN A 598 -12.14 -19.62 27.32
C ASN A 598 -11.66 -21.01 26.88
N GLY A 599 -11.75 -21.32 25.58
CA GLY A 599 -11.27 -22.59 25.06
C GLY A 599 -9.76 -22.60 24.79
N GLU A 600 -9.14 -23.78 24.79
CA GLU A 600 -7.69 -23.97 24.71
C GLU A 600 -7.06 -23.32 23.46
N SER A 601 -7.80 -23.27 22.35
CA SER A 601 -7.33 -22.76 21.05
C SER A 601 -7.61 -21.27 20.82
N VAL A 602 -8.31 -20.60 21.75
CA VAL A 602 -8.72 -19.19 21.59
C VAL A 602 -7.53 -18.23 21.51
N SER A 603 -6.48 -18.46 22.32
CA SER A 603 -5.26 -17.64 22.28
C SER A 603 -4.57 -17.72 20.91
N VAL A 604 -4.54 -18.92 20.33
CA VAL A 604 -3.99 -19.18 19.00
C VAL A 604 -4.80 -18.45 17.92
N TYR A 605 -6.13 -18.50 17.96
CA TYR A 605 -6.95 -17.78 16.99
C TYR A 605 -6.80 -16.26 17.09
N LYS A 606 -6.72 -15.73 18.32
CA LYS A 606 -6.45 -14.30 18.56
C LYS A 606 -5.11 -13.89 17.94
N GLU A 607 -4.05 -14.69 18.16
CA GLU A 607 -2.74 -14.46 17.57
C GLU A 607 -2.78 -14.50 16.03
N ILE A 608 -3.43 -15.52 15.44
CA ILE A 608 -3.56 -15.64 13.98
C ILE A 608 -4.31 -14.42 13.41
N ALA A 609 -5.45 -14.06 14.01
CA ALA A 609 -6.25 -12.93 13.57
C ALA A 609 -5.45 -11.62 13.61
N GLU A 610 -4.77 -11.34 14.73
CA GLU A 610 -3.98 -10.13 14.91
C GLU A 610 -2.82 -10.06 13.92
N LYS A 611 -2.00 -11.12 13.82
CA LYS A 611 -0.80 -11.12 12.97
C LYS A 611 -1.11 -11.12 11.48
N THR A 612 -2.25 -11.66 11.06
CA THR A 612 -2.71 -11.60 9.66
C THR A 612 -3.48 -10.31 9.34
N GLY A 613 -3.74 -9.47 10.34
CA GLY A 613 -4.49 -8.23 10.20
C GLY A 613 -6.00 -8.43 10.06
N GLY A 614 -6.51 -9.60 10.41
CA GLY A 614 -7.94 -9.87 10.61
C GLY A 614 -8.41 -9.48 12.02
N LYS A 615 -9.49 -10.11 12.48
CA LYS A 615 -10.06 -9.86 13.83
C LYS A 615 -10.63 -11.14 14.43
N PHE A 616 -10.52 -11.27 15.75
CA PHE A 616 -11.21 -12.29 16.52
C PHE A 616 -12.49 -11.71 17.13
N LEU A 617 -13.61 -12.41 16.97
CA LEU A 617 -14.89 -12.06 17.56
C LEU A 617 -15.50 -13.25 18.27
N THR A 618 -16.01 -13.01 19.47
CA THR A 618 -16.86 -13.97 20.17
C THR A 618 -18.31 -13.74 19.76
N ILE A 619 -18.97 -14.74 19.17
CA ILE A 619 -20.34 -14.62 18.69
C ILE A 619 -21.34 -15.23 19.69
N PRO A 620 -22.46 -14.54 19.97
CA PRO A 620 -22.90 -13.26 19.37
C PRO A 620 -22.12 -12.04 19.89
N ALA A 621 -21.67 -11.15 18.98
CA ALA A 621 -20.77 -10.03 19.32
C ALA A 621 -21.52 -8.68 19.43
N GLY A 622 -22.77 -8.70 19.86
CA GLY A 622 -23.60 -7.49 20.02
C GLY A 622 -23.84 -6.71 18.72
N GLY A 623 -23.69 -7.33 17.55
CA GLY A 623 -23.82 -6.68 16.25
C GLY A 623 -22.51 -6.19 15.65
N THR A 624 -21.38 -6.34 16.35
CA THR A 624 -20.04 -6.00 15.83
C THR A 624 -19.70 -6.79 14.55
N GLU A 625 -20.20 -8.03 14.45
CA GLU A 625 -20.07 -8.91 13.29
C GLU A 625 -20.65 -8.34 12.00
N LYS A 626 -21.57 -7.36 12.08
CA LYS A 626 -22.10 -6.64 10.90
C LYS A 626 -21.01 -5.85 10.15
N ASN A 627 -19.88 -5.57 10.81
CA ASN A 627 -18.76 -4.86 10.20
C ASN A 627 -17.80 -5.74 9.39
N LEU A 628 -18.04 -7.06 9.29
CA LEU A 628 -17.18 -7.96 8.51
C LEU A 628 -16.93 -7.46 7.09
N ARG A 629 -17.99 -7.01 6.40
CA ARG A 629 -17.87 -6.48 5.03
C ARG A 629 -16.93 -5.28 4.97
N SER A 630 -17.15 -4.28 5.82
CA SER A 630 -16.36 -3.05 5.82
C SER A 630 -14.89 -3.31 6.19
N TRP A 631 -14.63 -4.27 7.07
CA TRP A 631 -13.27 -4.69 7.40
C TRP A 631 -12.56 -5.36 6.23
N ILE A 632 -13.25 -6.19 5.46
CA ILE A 632 -12.68 -6.86 4.27
C ILE A 632 -12.47 -5.84 3.15
N ASP A 633 -13.44 -4.96 2.87
CA ASP A 633 -13.30 -3.91 1.84
C ASP A 633 -12.11 -2.97 2.15
N ALA A 634 -11.79 -2.74 3.43
CA ALA A 634 -10.62 -1.96 3.83
C ALA A 634 -9.28 -2.63 3.47
N LYS A 635 -9.26 -3.95 3.24
CA LYS A 635 -8.08 -4.74 2.88
C LYS A 635 -7.93 -4.82 1.35
N LYS A 636 -7.77 -3.63 0.75
CA LYS A 636 -7.56 -3.45 -0.69
C LYS A 636 -6.45 -4.37 -1.22
N ASP A 637 -6.66 -4.96 -2.38
CA ASP A 637 -5.61 -5.64 -3.14
C ASP A 637 -4.61 -4.59 -3.64
N ARG A 638 -3.35 -4.77 -3.25
CA ARG A 638 -2.23 -3.85 -3.53
C ARG A 638 -1.25 -4.40 -4.55
N ARG A 639 -1.60 -5.53 -5.19
CA ARG A 639 -0.81 -6.08 -6.30
C ARG A 639 -0.98 -5.21 -7.55
N TYR A 640 -0.07 -5.40 -8.50
CA TYR A 640 -0.07 -4.78 -9.82
C TYR A 640 -0.09 -5.88 -10.87
N LEU A 641 -0.87 -5.68 -11.93
CA LEU A 641 -0.81 -6.53 -13.12
C LEU A 641 -0.02 -5.80 -14.20
N LEU A 642 1.21 -6.25 -14.43
CA LEU A 642 2.10 -5.73 -15.48
C LEU A 642 1.96 -6.59 -16.72
N SER A 643 1.58 -6.02 -17.86
CA SER A 643 1.44 -6.78 -19.11
C SER A 643 2.41 -6.27 -20.16
N PHE A 644 3.08 -7.19 -20.85
CA PHE A 644 3.98 -6.93 -21.98
C PHE A 644 3.80 -8.00 -23.05
N LYS A 645 4.25 -7.72 -24.28
CA LYS A 645 4.23 -8.67 -25.38
C LYS A 645 5.61 -9.31 -25.53
N SER A 646 5.70 -10.63 -25.43
CA SER A 646 6.94 -11.38 -25.63
C SER A 646 7.43 -11.23 -27.08
N ARG A 647 8.75 -11.06 -27.25
CA ARG A 647 9.41 -11.00 -28.56
C ARG A 647 10.00 -12.33 -28.99
N ILE A 648 9.96 -13.33 -28.11
CA ILE A 648 10.46 -14.67 -28.43
C ILE A 648 9.53 -15.28 -29.47
N ASN A 649 10.08 -15.91 -30.50
CA ASN A 649 9.30 -16.68 -31.46
C ASN A 649 9.11 -18.10 -30.88
N SER A 650 7.87 -18.63 -30.92
CA SER A 650 7.56 -19.99 -30.47
C SER A 650 8.08 -21.07 -31.42
N GLU A 651 8.56 -20.71 -32.62
CA GLU A 651 9.18 -21.65 -33.56
C GLU A 651 10.45 -22.27 -32.94
N GLY A 652 10.31 -23.50 -32.43
CA GLY A 652 11.37 -24.26 -31.76
C GLY A 652 11.00 -24.76 -30.36
N GLY A 653 9.97 -24.17 -29.73
CA GLY A 653 9.37 -24.60 -28.46
C GLY A 653 10.30 -24.58 -27.23
N ASP A 654 9.70 -24.58 -26.04
CA ASP A 654 10.36 -24.93 -24.78
C ASP A 654 11.52 -24.04 -24.29
N VAL A 655 11.74 -22.85 -24.83
CA VAL A 655 12.82 -21.95 -24.34
C VAL A 655 12.42 -21.33 -23.01
N TYR A 656 13.32 -21.39 -22.01
CA TYR A 656 13.12 -20.65 -20.77
C TYR A 656 13.45 -19.17 -21.00
N VAL A 657 12.50 -18.30 -20.71
CA VAL A 657 12.58 -16.86 -20.90
C VAL A 657 12.68 -16.17 -19.52
N PRO A 658 13.88 -15.74 -19.09
CA PRO A 658 14.04 -14.92 -17.90
C PRO A 658 13.41 -13.54 -18.10
N VAL A 659 12.77 -13.08 -17.03
CA VAL A 659 12.13 -11.78 -16.94
C VAL A 659 12.60 -11.07 -15.67
N VAL A 660 12.97 -9.80 -15.78
CA VAL A 660 13.28 -8.95 -14.63
C VAL A 660 12.27 -7.81 -14.56
N VAL A 661 11.67 -7.63 -13.40
CA VAL A 661 10.82 -6.48 -13.10
C VAL A 661 11.59 -5.51 -12.22
N GLU A 662 11.52 -4.22 -12.55
CA GLU A 662 12.02 -3.13 -11.72
C GLU A 662 10.86 -2.23 -11.32
N ALA A 663 10.86 -1.78 -10.07
CA ALA A 663 9.96 -0.75 -9.54
C ALA A 663 10.77 0.34 -8.84
N ILE A 664 10.38 1.60 -9.02
CA ILE A 664 11.03 2.76 -8.40
C ILE A 664 10.05 3.50 -7.49
N PHE A 665 10.46 3.74 -6.25
CA PHE A 665 9.68 4.47 -5.25
C PHE A 665 10.62 5.33 -4.39
N ARG A 666 10.52 6.66 -4.50
CA ARG A 666 11.23 7.65 -3.66
C ARG A 666 12.74 7.42 -3.52
N ASN A 667 13.43 7.39 -4.65
CA ASN A 667 14.87 7.08 -4.76
C ASN A 667 15.27 5.64 -4.36
N SER A 668 14.36 4.84 -3.80
CA SER A 668 14.54 3.41 -3.65
C SER A 668 14.14 2.69 -4.94
N ASN A 669 14.87 1.64 -5.29
CA ASN A 669 14.50 0.73 -6.36
C ASN A 669 14.27 -0.68 -5.80
N GLY A 670 13.46 -1.47 -6.47
CA GLY A 670 13.32 -2.90 -6.22
C GLY A 670 13.40 -3.64 -7.53
N LYS A 671 14.07 -4.78 -7.53
CA LYS A 671 14.10 -5.68 -8.69
C LYS A 671 13.67 -7.07 -8.26
N ALA A 672 12.99 -7.77 -9.15
CA ALA A 672 12.58 -9.15 -8.97
C ALA A 672 12.87 -9.95 -10.24
N GLU A 673 13.42 -11.14 -10.07
CA GLU A 673 13.62 -12.09 -11.17
C GLU A 673 12.46 -13.08 -11.22
N THR A 674 12.08 -13.43 -12.45
CA THR A 674 11.09 -14.48 -12.73
C THR A 674 11.35 -15.04 -14.13
N GLY A 675 10.42 -15.84 -14.66
CA GLY A 675 10.48 -16.29 -16.04
C GLY A 675 9.32 -17.22 -16.39
N PHE A 676 9.28 -17.63 -17.65
CA PHE A 676 8.31 -18.57 -18.18
C PHE A 676 8.96 -19.43 -19.27
N PHE A 677 8.28 -20.51 -19.68
CA PHE A 677 8.67 -21.26 -20.87
C PHE A 677 7.81 -20.82 -22.05
N SER A 678 8.42 -20.57 -23.21
CA SER A 678 7.68 -20.31 -24.44
C SER A 678 6.77 -21.51 -24.77
N PRO A 679 5.50 -21.30 -25.16
CA PRO A 679 4.59 -22.38 -25.55
C PRO A 679 5.09 -23.26 -26.68
#